data_AF-A0A938LBP0-F1
#
_entry.id   AF-A0A938LBP0-F1
#
_cell.length_a   1.000
_cell.length_b   1.000
_cell.length_c   1.000
_cell.angle_alpha   90.00
_cell.angle_beta   90.00
_cell.angle_gamma   90.00
#
_symmetry.space_group_name_H-M   'P 1'
#
loop_
_entity.id
_entity.type
_entity.pdbx_description
1 polymer ?
#
loop_
_entity_poly.entity_id
_entity_poly.type
_entity_poly.pdbx_seq_one_letter_code
_entity_poly.pdbx_strand_id
1 'polypeptide(L)'
;MAYNSDSSGTHQGGGTAPALDSHCAIPTLSVPGEPSGATPKTTYVPERALRFSFAPSAFAAPRGRRDVRLVFRLLVSEPGADVPVIDPEFQQFKERVRSLVPIEQIVGERVASLKRAGNSWKACCPFHQERTPSFVVSPERGTWHCFGACGTGGDVFDFLMRFDGVAFPEALEQLAARVGLEAPRRAASAGLRPDHQPLWDCLADVGSLWQRELRGPHGAAALGYVRARGLQDATIDAFGLGYARAGALRDLARARGWDAALLERVGLLRRSDDGRYFEFFRDRLSIPIRDRDGHVVGFGARVLEAGAAAKGPKYLNSGETELFHKGRLIYGLDRALPTLRRARHAILVEGYTDVMAFHQAGISNALAVLGSALTDDHAALLRRTGATRITCCFDGDEAGRKATWRALHGLLPLPFTVDVAIPPEGMDPGDYLAAGRGGELVALLSAPRDWMEVLCEPLAGLPTGALAEKVGEIVALVARIRDAVLRDARLVELARRSGLSVESVRDRMQVQLARPRAAALEATRTRVTAEIERSGATLGERAERLAWQSLIGVCMADNSLVPQYSTLLSACPSADLAEVARLLLEIHGRASDLEPIDAARLLRELRPDHALRGELLVWESEAQRAESSLDVAESQARLLRRYDVERQRSALHRRAGDLDAADLMQITRELQKTCVPAKAEHHHG
;
A
#
# COMPACT_ATOMS: atom_id res chain seq x y z
N MET A 1 1.42 57.14 49.77
CA MET A 1 1.65 58.61 49.81
C MET A 1 1.67 59.11 48.38
N ALA A 2 0.89 60.14 48.12
CA ALA A 2 0.55 60.70 46.81
C ALA A 2 1.63 61.65 46.25
N TYR A 3 1.59 61.88 44.93
CA TYR A 3 1.31 63.17 44.23
C TYR A 3 1.63 62.97 42.72
N ASN A 4 0.64 62.96 41.82
CA ASN A 4 0.11 64.05 40.94
C ASN A 4 1.11 64.52 39.86
N SER A 5 0.73 64.78 38.60
CA SER A 5 -0.41 65.62 38.17
C SER A 5 -0.84 65.43 36.69
N ASP A 6 -2.17 65.46 36.46
CA ASP A 6 -3.00 66.18 35.47
C ASP A 6 -2.50 66.43 34.03
N SER A 7 -3.31 66.31 32.97
CA SER A 7 -4.60 66.98 32.66
C SER A 7 -5.05 66.44 31.28
N SER A 8 -6.27 66.46 30.75
CA SER A 8 -7.58 67.11 30.96
C SER A 8 -8.58 66.31 30.07
N GLY A 9 -9.74 65.83 30.53
CA GLY A 9 -11.02 66.55 30.67
C GLY A 9 -11.84 66.51 29.36
N THR A 10 -13.14 66.22 29.28
CA THR A 10 -14.21 65.99 30.28
C THR A 10 -15.50 65.60 29.52
N HIS A 11 -16.29 64.69 30.13
CA HIS A 11 -17.77 64.64 30.20
C HIS A 11 -18.63 64.50 28.91
N GLN A 12 -19.80 63.83 28.87
CA GLN A 12 -20.70 63.21 29.87
C GLN A 12 -21.67 62.26 29.09
N GLY A 13 -22.05 61.10 29.65
CA GLY A 13 -23.43 60.74 30.05
C GLY A 13 -24.41 60.49 28.87
N GLY A 14 -25.19 59.42 28.73
CA GLY A 14 -25.71 58.39 29.62
C GLY A 14 -27.13 58.04 29.11
N GLY A 15 -27.55 56.78 29.20
CA GLY A 15 -28.98 56.41 29.23
C GLY A 15 -29.62 55.81 27.97
N THR A 16 -29.98 54.53 28.10
CA THR A 16 -31.29 53.89 27.76
C THR A 16 -31.85 53.88 26.32
N ALA A 17 -32.20 52.66 25.85
CA ALA A 17 -32.94 52.29 24.63
C ALA A 17 -34.43 52.77 24.61
N PRO A 18 -35.35 52.42 23.66
CA PRO A 18 -35.27 51.65 22.40
C PRO A 18 -36.10 52.21 21.18
N ALA A 19 -36.20 51.41 20.09
CA ALA A 19 -37.34 51.22 19.15
C ALA A 19 -37.49 52.05 17.85
N LEU A 20 -37.69 51.30 16.73
CA LEU A 20 -38.59 51.45 15.55
C LEU A 20 -38.67 52.86 14.90
N ASP A 21 -38.60 53.08 13.58
CA ASP A 21 -39.44 52.48 12.54
C ASP A 21 -39.01 52.93 11.11
N SER A 22 -39.66 52.31 10.13
CA SER A 22 -39.60 52.37 8.67
C SER A 22 -39.73 53.73 7.94
N HIS A 23 -39.17 53.84 6.72
CA HIS A 23 -39.79 54.52 5.57
C HIS A 23 -39.24 54.05 4.21
N CYS A 24 -40.16 53.93 3.25
CA CYS A 24 -40.04 53.41 1.90
C CYS A 24 -40.21 54.55 0.88
N ALA A 25 -39.52 54.52 -0.26
CA ALA A 25 -39.95 55.20 -1.50
C ALA A 25 -39.26 54.63 -2.75
N ILE A 26 -40.06 54.37 -3.79
CA ILE A 26 -39.77 53.94 -5.18
C ILE A 26 -40.24 55.11 -6.12
N PRO A 27 -40.39 55.03 -7.47
CA PRO A 27 -39.65 54.46 -8.62
C PRO A 27 -39.43 55.50 -9.77
N THR A 28 -38.86 55.09 -10.92
CA THR A 28 -39.43 55.42 -12.27
C THR A 28 -38.85 54.56 -13.41
N LEU A 29 -39.69 54.35 -14.44
CA LEU A 29 -39.65 53.40 -15.57
C LEU A 29 -39.25 54.06 -16.91
N SER A 30 -38.83 53.26 -17.90
CA SER A 30 -39.03 53.52 -19.36
C SER A 30 -38.95 52.23 -20.19
N VAL A 31 -39.80 52.14 -21.23
CA VAL A 31 -40.16 51.00 -22.14
C VAL A 31 -40.57 51.64 -23.51
N PRO A 32 -40.82 51.01 -24.70
CA PRO A 32 -40.53 49.67 -25.30
C PRO A 32 -39.93 49.67 -26.75
N GLY A 33 -39.64 48.47 -27.28
CA GLY A 33 -39.73 48.13 -28.72
C GLY A 33 -39.68 46.59 -28.96
N GLU A 34 -40.64 46.04 -29.70
CA GLU A 34 -40.86 44.60 -30.09
C GLU A 34 -41.17 44.54 -31.62
N PRO A 35 -41.37 43.39 -32.35
CA PRO A 35 -41.41 41.96 -31.97
C PRO A 35 -40.78 40.93 -32.97
N SER A 36 -40.65 39.66 -32.52
CA SER A 36 -40.88 38.35 -33.21
C SER A 36 -39.98 37.28 -32.55
N GLY A 37 -40.34 36.03 -32.28
CA GLY A 37 -41.54 35.22 -32.44
C GLY A 37 -41.34 33.89 -31.69
N ALA A 38 -42.46 33.25 -31.30
CA ALA A 38 -42.64 31.89 -30.76
C ALA A 38 -42.35 31.59 -29.26
N THR A 39 -43.35 30.96 -28.64
CA THR A 39 -43.68 30.67 -27.22
C THR A 39 -43.38 29.20 -26.82
N PRO A 40 -43.67 28.68 -25.59
CA PRO A 40 -44.10 29.33 -24.33
C PRO A 40 -43.24 28.98 -23.07
N LYS A 41 -43.31 29.89 -22.09
CA LYS A 41 -42.85 29.73 -20.69
C LYS A 41 -43.87 28.96 -19.86
N THR A 42 -43.41 28.23 -18.84
CA THR A 42 -44.18 27.95 -17.62
C THR A 42 -43.48 28.56 -16.42
N THR A 43 -44.30 29.04 -15.50
CA THR A 43 -44.10 30.18 -14.61
C THR A 43 -43.56 29.76 -13.24
N TYR A 44 -42.64 30.54 -12.69
CA TYR A 44 -42.16 30.48 -11.31
C TYR A 44 -42.60 31.76 -10.59
N VAL A 45 -43.28 31.64 -9.44
CA VAL A 45 -43.51 32.69 -8.44
C VAL A 45 -43.48 32.02 -7.04
N PRO A 46 -42.94 32.67 -5.99
CA PRO A 46 -42.15 32.03 -4.93
C PRO A 46 -42.83 32.00 -3.55
N GLU A 47 -42.28 31.18 -2.63
CA GLU A 47 -42.50 31.31 -1.19
C GLU A 47 -41.19 31.55 -0.42
N ARG A 48 -41.25 32.52 0.49
CA ARG A 48 -40.20 32.94 1.44
C ARG A 48 -40.35 32.17 2.75
N ALA A 49 -39.22 32.11 3.49
CA ALA A 49 -39.05 31.76 4.92
C ALA A 49 -38.94 30.25 5.19
N LEU A 50 -37.94 29.70 5.90
CA LEU A 50 -37.06 30.19 6.95
C LEU A 50 -35.65 29.59 6.80
N ARG A 51 -34.62 30.45 6.87
CA ARG A 51 -33.23 30.03 7.12
C ARG A 51 -33.02 29.96 8.64
N PHE A 52 -32.60 28.81 9.16
CA PHE A 52 -31.89 28.75 10.44
C PHE A 52 -30.43 28.35 10.16
N SER A 53 -29.53 29.26 10.52
CA SER A 53 -28.08 29.06 10.50
C SER A 53 -27.67 28.12 11.64
N PHE A 54 -27.00 27.02 11.32
CA PHE A 54 -26.15 26.36 12.31
C PHE A 54 -24.80 27.08 12.34
N ALA A 55 -24.61 27.93 13.36
CA ALA A 55 -23.29 28.43 13.72
C ALA A 55 -22.52 27.32 14.45
N PRO A 56 -21.24 27.06 14.12
CA PRO A 56 -20.40 26.20 14.92
C PRO A 56 -19.80 27.04 16.06
N SER A 57 -20.37 26.96 17.27
CA SER A 57 -19.75 27.53 18.47
C SER A 57 -19.14 26.43 19.33
N ALA A 58 -17.81 26.51 19.42
CA ALA A 58 -16.99 26.36 20.62
C ALA A 58 -17.31 25.21 21.60
N PHE A 59 -16.50 24.15 21.54
CA PHE A 59 -16.01 23.50 22.76
C PHE A 59 -14.48 23.42 22.69
N ALA A 60 -13.83 24.32 23.41
CA ALA A 60 -12.42 24.21 23.74
C ALA A 60 -12.23 23.02 24.68
N ALA A 61 -11.36 22.08 24.32
CA ALA A 61 -10.96 20.99 25.20
C ALA A 61 -10.15 21.56 26.40
N PRO A 62 -10.41 21.13 27.64
CA PRO A 62 -9.54 21.46 28.75
C PRO A 62 -8.18 20.80 28.54
N ARG A 63 -7.10 21.59 28.68
CA ARG A 63 -5.73 21.08 28.76
C ARG A 63 -5.61 20.14 29.95
N GLY A 64 -5.14 18.92 29.69
CA GLY A 64 -4.69 17.98 30.71
C GLY A 64 -5.68 16.84 30.98
N ARG A 65 -5.64 15.79 30.14
CA ARG A 65 -5.82 14.38 30.52
C ARG A 65 -5.43 13.51 29.31
N ARG A 66 -4.73 12.42 29.61
CA ARG A 66 -4.02 11.54 28.66
C ARG A 66 -4.97 10.94 27.61
N ASP A 67 -4.43 10.82 26.40
CA ASP A 67 -5.07 10.35 25.18
C ASP A 67 -5.89 9.06 25.33
N VAL A 68 -7.18 9.11 25.00
CA VAL A 68 -8.00 7.92 24.73
C VAL A 68 -7.84 7.55 23.25
N ARG A 69 -6.76 6.84 22.93
CA ARG A 69 -6.55 6.16 21.65
C ARG A 69 -7.11 4.74 21.74
N LEU A 70 -8.41 4.51 21.57
CA LEU A 70 -8.90 3.13 21.34
C LEU A 70 -10.32 3.08 20.76
N VAL A 71 -10.60 3.89 19.73
CA VAL A 71 -11.80 3.72 18.89
C VAL A 71 -11.34 3.97 17.46
N PHE A 72 -11.64 3.05 16.53
CA PHE A 72 -11.11 2.95 15.15
C PHE A 72 -9.88 2.08 14.91
N ARG A 73 -9.78 0.92 15.60
CA ARG A 73 -8.94 -0.19 15.11
C ARG A 73 -9.73 -1.48 14.75
N LEU A 74 -11.07 -1.43 14.82
CA LEU A 74 -11.96 -2.59 14.56
C LEU A 74 -12.71 -2.50 13.20
N LEU A 75 -12.22 -1.71 12.23
CA LEU A 75 -12.77 -1.65 10.87
C LEU A 75 -11.71 -1.84 9.77
N VAL A 76 -10.63 -2.57 10.08
CA VAL A 76 -9.61 -2.93 9.08
C VAL A 76 -9.27 -4.42 9.22
N SER A 77 -10.18 -5.25 8.74
CA SER A 77 -9.78 -6.46 8.00
C SER A 77 -10.27 -6.20 6.57
N GLU A 78 -9.34 -5.92 5.66
CA GLU A 78 -9.69 -5.76 4.25
C GLU A 78 -10.28 -7.07 3.71
N PRO A 79 -11.46 -7.08 3.06
CA PRO A 79 -11.71 -8.06 2.02
C PRO A 79 -10.94 -7.59 0.80
N GLY A 80 -9.66 -7.97 0.71
CA GLY A 80 -8.79 -7.55 -0.40
C GLY A 80 -7.29 -7.70 -0.18
N ALA A 81 -6.83 -7.88 1.06
CA ALA A 81 -5.52 -8.44 1.29
C ALA A 81 -5.64 -9.96 1.21
N ASP A 82 -4.95 -10.59 0.27
CA ASP A 82 -4.53 -11.99 0.39
C ASP A 82 -3.72 -12.11 1.70
N VAL A 83 -4.39 -12.22 2.83
CA VAL A 83 -3.86 -12.95 3.96
C VAL A 83 -3.64 -14.34 3.37
N PRO A 84 -2.39 -14.83 3.26
CA PRO A 84 -2.22 -16.20 2.82
C PRO A 84 -3.02 -17.03 3.81
N VAL A 85 -4.11 -17.64 3.35
CA VAL A 85 -4.65 -18.81 4.01
C VAL A 85 -3.45 -19.72 4.07
N ILE A 86 -2.84 -19.79 5.25
CA ILE A 86 -1.80 -20.75 5.52
C ILE A 86 -2.57 -22.05 5.50
N ASP A 87 -2.61 -22.67 4.33
CA ASP A 87 -3.16 -23.99 4.11
C ASP A 87 -2.59 -24.90 5.22
N PRO A 88 -3.42 -25.33 6.19
CA PRO A 88 -2.94 -26.13 7.32
C PRO A 88 -2.30 -27.42 6.85
N GLU A 89 -2.73 -27.97 5.71
CA GLU A 89 -2.13 -29.14 5.08
C GLU A 89 -0.74 -28.80 4.51
N PHE A 90 -0.57 -27.62 3.93
CA PHE A 90 0.74 -27.17 3.45
C PHE A 90 1.76 -26.98 4.57
N GLN A 91 1.37 -26.44 5.73
CA GLN A 91 2.29 -26.33 6.87
C GLN A 91 2.63 -27.69 7.47
N GLN A 92 1.63 -28.56 7.62
CA GLN A 92 1.87 -29.93 8.06
C GLN A 92 2.81 -30.67 7.09
N PHE A 93 2.64 -30.47 5.79
CA PHE A 93 3.52 -31.03 4.78
C PHE A 93 4.94 -30.47 4.86
N LYS A 94 5.08 -29.14 4.96
CA LYS A 94 6.38 -28.48 5.11
C LYS A 94 7.12 -29.02 6.34
N GLU A 95 6.43 -29.15 7.47
CA GLU A 95 7.01 -29.69 8.71
C GLU A 95 7.34 -31.19 8.57
N ARG A 96 6.51 -31.95 7.84
CA ARG A 96 6.78 -33.35 7.52
C ARG A 96 8.03 -33.53 6.66
N VAL A 97 8.23 -32.71 5.63
CA VAL A 97 9.47 -32.71 4.83
C VAL A 97 10.65 -32.33 5.71
N ARG A 98 10.52 -31.25 6.52
CA ARG A 98 11.58 -30.78 7.42
C ARG A 98 12.03 -31.84 8.43
N SER A 99 11.09 -32.57 9.02
CA SER A 99 11.38 -33.62 10.02
C SER A 99 12.00 -34.88 9.43
N LEU A 100 11.72 -35.19 8.16
CA LEU A 100 12.27 -36.36 7.47
C LEU A 100 13.62 -36.11 6.79
N VAL A 101 14.03 -34.86 6.65
CA VAL A 101 15.29 -34.47 6.00
C VAL A 101 16.32 -34.06 7.08
N PRO A 102 17.32 -34.90 7.38
CA PRO A 102 18.38 -34.53 8.31
C PRO A 102 19.23 -33.40 7.73
N ILE A 103 19.22 -32.25 8.39
CA ILE A 103 19.87 -31.03 7.89
C ILE A 103 21.38 -31.19 7.69
N GLU A 104 22.06 -31.96 8.54
CA GLU A 104 23.50 -32.21 8.46
C GLU A 104 23.90 -32.99 7.19
N GLN A 105 23.00 -33.79 6.63
CA GLN A 105 23.26 -34.50 5.37
C GLN A 105 23.22 -33.53 4.20
N ILE A 106 22.18 -32.69 4.13
CA ILE A 106 22.01 -31.69 3.06
C ILE A 106 23.15 -30.68 3.07
N VAL A 107 23.56 -30.24 4.25
CA VAL A 107 24.69 -29.32 4.42
C VAL A 107 26.02 -30.03 4.13
N GLY A 108 26.19 -31.27 4.59
CA GLY A 108 27.43 -32.04 4.40
C GLY A 108 27.77 -32.31 2.93
N GLU A 109 26.76 -32.47 2.08
CA GLU A 109 26.93 -32.61 0.63
C GLU A 109 27.48 -31.34 -0.05
N ARG A 110 27.16 -30.16 0.53
CA ARG A 110 27.47 -28.84 -0.05
C ARG A 110 28.69 -28.19 0.59
N VAL A 111 28.95 -28.49 1.86
CA VAL A 111 30.05 -27.93 2.65
C VAL A 111 31.02 -29.04 3.01
N ALA A 112 31.99 -29.27 2.12
CA ALA A 112 33.00 -30.33 2.29
C ALA A 112 33.83 -30.22 3.58
N SER A 113 33.92 -29.02 4.17
CA SER A 113 34.64 -28.78 5.43
C SER A 113 33.83 -29.07 6.70
N LEU A 114 32.58 -29.56 6.58
CA LEU A 114 31.70 -29.82 7.72
C LEU A 114 32.21 -30.99 8.56
N LYS A 115 32.53 -30.73 9.83
CA LYS A 115 33.04 -31.72 10.78
C LYS A 115 32.16 -31.82 12.01
N ARG A 116 32.00 -33.03 12.55
CA ARG A 116 31.23 -33.26 13.78
C ARG A 116 31.95 -32.67 14.99
N ALA A 117 31.22 -31.95 15.83
CA ALA A 117 31.69 -31.32 17.06
C ALA A 117 30.63 -31.51 18.17
N GLY A 118 30.70 -32.65 18.86
CA GLY A 118 29.71 -33.07 19.86
C GLY A 118 28.36 -33.39 19.21
N ASN A 119 27.29 -32.76 19.71
CA ASN A 119 25.92 -32.88 19.19
C ASN A 119 25.62 -31.93 18.03
N SER A 120 26.63 -31.24 17.49
CA SER A 120 26.48 -30.31 16.37
C SER A 120 27.58 -30.55 15.34
N TRP A 121 27.46 -29.90 14.19
CA TRP A 121 28.48 -29.91 13.15
C TRP A 121 29.02 -28.51 12.95
N LYS A 122 30.30 -28.38 12.63
CA LYS A 122 30.99 -27.10 12.44
C LYS A 122 31.77 -27.04 11.14
N ALA A 123 31.77 -25.89 10.50
CA ALA A 123 32.54 -25.57 9.31
C ALA A 123 32.95 -24.09 9.29
N CYS A 124 33.82 -23.70 8.37
CA CYS A 124 33.85 -22.30 7.92
C CYS A 124 32.55 -22.01 7.17
N CYS A 125 32.00 -20.82 7.33
CA CYS A 125 30.76 -20.44 6.68
C CYS A 125 30.89 -20.45 5.16
N PRO A 126 29.94 -21.08 4.43
CA PRO A 126 29.93 -21.03 2.98
C PRO A 126 29.44 -19.68 2.43
N PHE A 127 28.87 -18.82 3.28
CA PHE A 127 28.22 -17.57 2.86
C PHE A 127 29.07 -16.32 3.08
N HIS A 128 30.20 -16.44 3.77
CA HIS A 128 31.18 -15.36 3.92
C HIS A 128 32.59 -15.94 4.13
N GLN A 129 33.62 -15.18 3.80
CA GLN A 129 35.00 -15.66 3.95
C GLN A 129 35.49 -15.49 5.39
N GLU A 130 35.93 -16.60 6.00
CA GLU A 130 36.54 -16.62 7.32
C GLU A 130 37.57 -17.73 7.47
N ARG A 131 38.45 -17.59 8.47
CA ARG A 131 39.48 -18.60 8.80
C ARG A 131 39.12 -19.49 9.98
N THR A 132 38.19 -19.03 10.82
CA THR A 132 37.74 -19.75 12.02
C THR A 132 36.37 -20.38 11.76
N PRO A 133 36.15 -21.67 12.10
CA PRO A 133 34.85 -22.32 11.91
C PRO A 133 33.76 -21.67 12.77
N SER A 134 32.92 -20.81 12.17
CA SER A 134 31.80 -20.15 12.88
C SER A 134 30.43 -20.67 12.46
N PHE A 135 30.37 -21.49 11.41
CA PHE A 135 29.14 -22.07 10.90
C PHE A 135 28.81 -23.35 11.66
N VAL A 136 27.67 -23.36 12.35
CA VAL A 136 27.22 -24.45 13.22
C VAL A 136 25.89 -25.01 12.70
N VAL A 137 25.81 -26.32 12.52
CA VAL A 137 24.57 -27.05 12.21
C VAL A 137 24.15 -27.84 13.44
N SER A 138 22.89 -27.72 13.85
CA SER A 138 22.29 -28.46 14.95
C SER A 138 21.27 -29.46 14.39
N PRO A 139 21.63 -30.75 14.28
CA PRO A 139 20.71 -31.80 13.84
C PRO A 139 19.44 -31.86 14.69
N GLU A 140 19.59 -31.77 16.01
CA GLU A 140 18.48 -31.84 16.98
C GLU A 140 17.45 -30.72 16.77
N ARG A 141 17.91 -29.51 16.42
CA ARG A 141 17.03 -28.36 16.18
C ARG A 141 16.57 -28.26 14.73
N GLY A 142 17.14 -29.04 13.82
CA GLY A 142 16.92 -28.93 12.38
C GLY A 142 17.32 -27.56 11.81
N THR A 143 18.30 -26.89 12.41
CA THR A 143 18.71 -25.52 12.04
C THR A 143 20.21 -25.37 11.92
N TRP A 144 20.62 -24.33 11.21
CA TRP A 144 22.01 -23.89 11.12
C TRP A 144 22.10 -22.42 11.52
N HIS A 145 23.25 -22.04 12.05
CA HIS A 145 23.55 -20.66 12.40
C HIS A 145 25.03 -20.39 12.25
N CYS A 146 25.36 -19.25 11.68
CA CYS A 146 26.71 -18.75 11.57
C CYS A 146 26.98 -17.70 12.64
N PHE A 147 27.89 -18.01 13.56
CA PHE A 147 28.32 -17.12 14.65
C PHE A 147 29.42 -16.13 14.23
N GLY A 148 29.76 -16.09 12.94
CA GLY A 148 30.67 -15.11 12.35
C GLY A 148 29.97 -13.81 11.94
N ALA A 149 30.67 -12.97 11.16
CA ALA A 149 30.20 -11.62 10.80
C ALA A 149 28.88 -11.60 10.01
N CYS A 150 28.50 -12.67 9.32
CA CYS A 150 27.26 -12.69 8.55
C CYS A 150 26.00 -12.85 9.43
N GLY A 151 26.12 -13.45 10.64
CA GLY A 151 25.00 -13.68 11.56
C GLY A 151 23.81 -14.45 10.96
N THR A 152 23.99 -15.14 9.84
CA THR A 152 22.89 -15.79 9.13
C THR A 152 22.59 -17.14 9.74
N GLY A 153 21.31 -17.50 9.82
CA GLY A 153 20.84 -18.81 10.19
C GLY A 153 19.48 -19.10 9.60
N GLY A 154 19.03 -20.34 9.74
CA GLY A 154 17.74 -20.79 9.22
C GLY A 154 17.59 -22.30 9.32
N ASP A 155 16.57 -22.82 8.65
CA ASP A 155 16.37 -24.26 8.50
C ASP A 155 17.00 -24.82 7.22
N VAL A 156 16.70 -26.09 6.92
CA VAL A 156 17.22 -26.78 5.74
C VAL A 156 16.75 -26.14 4.42
N PHE A 157 15.55 -25.54 4.37
CA PHE A 157 15.08 -24.81 3.19
C PHE A 157 15.84 -23.50 3.03
N ASP A 158 16.02 -22.75 4.13
CA ASP A 158 16.79 -21.51 4.13
C ASP A 158 18.25 -21.75 3.66
N PHE A 159 18.82 -22.90 4.04
CA PHE A 159 20.14 -23.30 3.60
C PHE A 159 20.20 -23.51 2.08
N LEU A 160 19.29 -24.32 1.51
CA LEU A 160 19.24 -24.57 0.07
C LEU A 160 18.97 -23.30 -0.74
N MET A 161 18.02 -22.48 -0.31
CA MET A 161 17.71 -21.22 -0.98
C MET A 161 18.92 -20.29 -1.04
N ARG A 162 19.76 -20.29 0.00
CA ARG A 162 20.96 -19.45 0.07
C ARG A 162 22.16 -20.07 -0.64
N PHE A 163 22.35 -21.38 -0.54
CA PHE A 163 23.52 -22.08 -1.11
C PHE A 163 23.33 -22.36 -2.60
N ASP A 164 22.17 -22.88 -2.99
CA ASP A 164 21.86 -23.26 -4.37
C ASP A 164 21.19 -22.09 -5.14
N GLY A 165 20.76 -21.03 -4.45
CA GLY A 165 20.16 -19.85 -5.08
C GLY A 165 18.72 -20.04 -5.59
N VAL A 166 18.08 -21.13 -5.17
CA VAL A 166 16.74 -21.57 -5.55
C VAL A 166 15.63 -20.86 -4.76
N ALA A 167 14.42 -20.83 -5.31
CA ALA A 167 13.25 -20.29 -4.60
C ALA A 167 12.70 -21.31 -3.59
N PHE A 168 11.89 -20.85 -2.62
CA PHE A 168 11.30 -21.74 -1.60
C PHE A 168 10.48 -22.92 -2.17
N PRO A 169 9.61 -22.76 -3.19
CA PRO A 169 8.88 -23.90 -3.76
C PRO A 169 9.81 -24.97 -4.35
N GLU A 170 10.86 -24.53 -5.04
CA GLU A 170 11.87 -25.40 -5.63
C GLU A 170 12.69 -26.11 -4.54
N ALA A 171 13.09 -25.40 -3.49
CA ALA A 171 13.75 -26.01 -2.33
C ALA A 171 12.86 -27.05 -1.63
N LEU A 172 11.55 -26.77 -1.52
CA LEU A 172 10.57 -27.70 -0.94
C LEU A 172 10.40 -28.94 -1.82
N GLU A 173 10.30 -28.79 -3.13
CA GLU A 173 10.20 -29.90 -4.10
C GLU A 173 11.45 -30.77 -4.11
N GLN A 174 12.64 -30.17 -4.12
CA GLN A 174 13.91 -30.92 -4.07
C GLN A 174 14.04 -31.75 -2.80
N LEU A 175 13.67 -31.18 -1.65
CA LEU A 175 13.74 -31.89 -0.37
C LEU A 175 12.64 -32.94 -0.23
N ALA A 176 11.42 -32.65 -0.70
CA ALA A 176 10.31 -33.60 -0.71
C ALA A 176 10.62 -34.82 -1.58
N ALA A 177 11.12 -34.60 -2.81
CA ALA A 177 11.52 -35.67 -3.72
C ALA A 177 12.58 -36.60 -3.10
N ARG A 178 13.50 -36.03 -2.32
CA ARG A 178 14.57 -36.80 -1.66
C ARG A 178 14.07 -37.77 -0.59
N VAL A 179 12.94 -37.46 0.05
CA VAL A 179 12.30 -38.35 1.04
C VAL A 179 11.10 -39.09 0.45
N GLY A 180 10.96 -39.12 -0.88
CA GLY A 180 9.87 -39.79 -1.58
C GLY A 180 8.49 -39.19 -1.29
N LEU A 181 8.43 -37.93 -0.86
CA LEU A 181 7.20 -37.19 -0.67
C LEU A 181 6.89 -36.37 -1.92
N GLU A 182 5.69 -36.52 -2.46
CA GLU A 182 5.17 -35.57 -3.43
C GLU A 182 4.66 -34.34 -2.69
N ALA A 183 5.12 -33.16 -3.09
CA ALA A 183 4.56 -31.92 -2.57
C ALA A 183 3.06 -31.87 -2.87
N PRO A 184 2.19 -31.60 -1.87
CA PRO A 184 0.78 -31.37 -2.11
C PRO A 184 0.75 -30.19 -3.07
N ARG A 185 0.36 -30.47 -4.31
CA ARG A 185 -0.08 -29.44 -5.22
C ARG A 185 -1.21 -28.78 -4.45
N ARG A 186 -1.01 -27.51 -4.06
CA ARG A 186 -2.03 -26.64 -3.45
C ARG A 186 -3.38 -27.14 -3.95
N ALA A 187 -4.25 -27.58 -3.03
CA ALA A 187 -5.62 -27.87 -3.39
C ALA A 187 -6.09 -26.63 -4.14
N ALA A 188 -6.18 -26.78 -5.46
CA ALA A 188 -6.63 -25.73 -6.31
C ALA A 188 -8.04 -25.48 -5.80
N SER A 189 -8.26 -24.31 -5.22
CA SER A 189 -9.49 -23.62 -5.56
C SER A 189 -9.62 -23.80 -7.08
N ALA A 190 -10.64 -24.53 -7.50
CA ALA A 190 -10.89 -24.91 -8.88
C ALA A 190 -11.12 -23.64 -9.71
N GLY A 191 -10.01 -22.99 -10.02
CA GLY A 191 -9.80 -21.76 -10.74
C GLY A 191 -8.39 -21.91 -11.27
N LEU A 192 -8.30 -22.52 -12.45
CA LEU A 192 -7.09 -22.75 -13.24
C LEU A 192 -6.07 -21.63 -12.99
N ARG A 193 -4.88 -21.97 -12.46
CA ARG A 193 -3.71 -21.17 -12.82
C ARG A 193 -3.56 -21.36 -14.32
N PRO A 194 -3.73 -20.30 -15.13
CA PRO A 194 -3.70 -20.46 -16.56
C PRO A 194 -2.31 -20.97 -16.96
N ASP A 195 -2.27 -21.94 -17.87
CA ASP A 195 -1.01 -22.33 -18.49
C ASP A 195 -0.52 -21.14 -19.33
N HIS A 196 0.56 -20.50 -18.86
CA HIS A 196 1.16 -19.34 -19.52
C HIS A 196 2.13 -19.76 -20.64
N GLN A 197 2.46 -21.05 -20.77
CA GLN A 197 3.42 -21.53 -21.78
C GLN A 197 3.04 -21.10 -23.21
N PRO A 198 1.79 -21.24 -23.67
CA PRO A 198 1.41 -20.81 -25.01
C PRO A 198 1.56 -19.29 -25.23
N LEU A 199 1.41 -18.49 -24.16
CA LEU A 199 1.55 -17.04 -24.22
C LEU A 199 3.03 -16.65 -24.36
N TRP A 200 3.92 -17.29 -23.58
CA TRP A 200 5.37 -17.11 -23.69
C TRP A 200 5.91 -17.56 -25.03
N ASP A 201 5.48 -18.72 -25.53
CA ASP A 201 5.90 -19.24 -26.84
C ASP A 201 5.52 -18.26 -27.95
N CYS A 202 4.28 -17.75 -27.92
CA CYS A 202 3.80 -16.75 -28.87
C CYS A 202 4.69 -15.48 -28.87
N LEU A 203 4.98 -14.93 -27.68
CA LEU A 203 5.82 -13.74 -27.54
C LEU A 203 7.28 -14.00 -27.96
N ALA A 204 7.83 -15.16 -27.64
CA ALA A 204 9.19 -15.55 -28.01
C ALA A 204 9.36 -15.69 -29.54
N ASP A 205 8.38 -16.29 -30.20
CA ASP A 205 8.34 -16.44 -31.66
C ASP A 205 8.20 -15.10 -32.38
N VAL A 206 7.34 -14.22 -31.86
CA VAL A 206 7.18 -12.85 -32.38
C VAL A 206 8.46 -12.04 -32.18
N GLY A 207 9.09 -12.13 -31.01
CA GLY A 207 10.38 -11.52 -30.76
C GLY A 207 11.45 -12.00 -31.74
N SER A 208 11.50 -13.31 -32.01
CA SER A 208 12.42 -13.92 -32.97
C SER A 208 12.16 -13.47 -34.41
N LEU A 209 10.89 -13.33 -34.81
CA LEU A 209 10.51 -12.74 -36.09
C LEU A 209 11.02 -11.30 -36.21
N TRP A 210 10.73 -10.46 -35.22
CA TRP A 210 11.11 -9.05 -35.26
C TRP A 210 12.62 -8.85 -35.24
N GLN A 211 13.40 -9.70 -34.55
CA GLN A 211 14.85 -9.69 -34.63
C GLN A 211 15.34 -9.93 -36.07
N ARG A 212 14.75 -10.89 -36.80
CA ARG A 212 15.07 -11.12 -38.21
C ARG A 212 14.69 -9.94 -39.09
N GLU A 213 13.51 -9.35 -38.87
CA GLU A 213 13.04 -8.16 -39.60
C GLU A 213 13.97 -6.95 -39.39
N LEU A 214 14.55 -6.80 -38.20
CA LEU A 214 15.53 -5.74 -37.91
C LEU A 214 16.79 -5.85 -38.80
N ARG A 215 17.21 -7.08 -39.11
CA ARG A 215 18.35 -7.36 -39.99
C ARG A 215 17.99 -7.29 -41.48
N GLY A 216 16.71 -7.22 -41.80
CA GLY A 216 16.20 -7.11 -43.17
C GLY A 216 16.14 -5.67 -43.70
N PRO A 217 15.73 -5.49 -44.97
CA PRO A 217 15.69 -4.17 -45.61
C PRO A 217 14.73 -3.20 -44.90
N HIS A 218 13.59 -3.69 -44.40
CA HIS A 218 12.61 -2.87 -43.68
C HIS A 218 13.12 -2.39 -42.31
N GLY A 219 14.01 -3.15 -41.67
CA GLY A 219 14.61 -2.81 -40.39
C GLY A 219 15.85 -1.92 -40.48
N ALA A 220 16.37 -1.64 -41.68
CA ALA A 220 17.65 -0.96 -41.87
C ALA A 220 17.71 0.43 -41.18
N ALA A 221 16.63 1.21 -41.23
CA ALA A 221 16.55 2.50 -40.54
C ALA A 221 16.57 2.34 -39.00
N ALA A 222 15.88 1.32 -38.48
CA ALA A 222 15.85 0.99 -37.05
C ALA A 222 17.23 0.55 -36.55
N LEU A 223 17.89 -0.31 -37.32
CA LEU A 223 19.23 -0.79 -37.04
C LEU A 223 20.27 0.34 -37.09
N GLY A 224 20.18 1.22 -38.09
CA GLY A 224 21.00 2.41 -38.20
C GLY A 224 20.82 3.34 -36.99
N TYR A 225 19.58 3.55 -36.55
CA TYR A 225 19.26 4.34 -35.38
C TYR A 225 19.90 3.78 -34.08
N VAL A 226 19.76 2.48 -33.79
CA VAL A 226 20.33 1.91 -32.55
C VAL A 226 21.86 1.87 -32.58
N ARG A 227 22.47 1.67 -33.75
CA ARG A 227 23.93 1.75 -33.92
C ARG A 227 24.45 3.18 -33.75
N ALA A 228 23.71 4.18 -34.25
CA ALA A 228 24.04 5.59 -34.04
C ALA A 228 23.96 6.00 -32.56
N ARG A 229 23.17 5.29 -31.74
CA ARG A 229 23.15 5.40 -30.27
C ARG A 229 24.29 4.62 -29.58
N GLY A 230 25.26 4.10 -30.32
CA GLY A 230 26.41 3.39 -29.78
C GLY A 230 26.16 1.93 -29.38
N LEU A 231 24.99 1.35 -29.67
CA LEU A 231 24.74 -0.06 -29.39
C LEU A 231 25.42 -0.96 -30.43
N GLN A 232 26.22 -1.91 -29.94
CA GLN A 232 26.91 -2.91 -30.74
C GLN A 232 25.99 -4.06 -31.14
N ASP A 233 26.29 -4.73 -32.24
CA ASP A 233 25.47 -5.85 -32.74
C ASP A 233 25.30 -6.97 -31.69
N ALA A 234 26.35 -7.28 -30.92
CA ALA A 234 26.26 -8.25 -29.83
C ALA A 234 25.24 -7.84 -28.75
N THR A 235 25.16 -6.56 -28.41
CA THR A 235 24.17 -6.02 -27.45
C THR A 235 22.77 -6.04 -28.04
N ILE A 236 22.63 -5.65 -29.31
CA ILE A 236 21.37 -5.67 -30.07
C ILE A 236 20.78 -7.09 -30.08
N ASP A 237 21.62 -8.09 -30.41
CA ASP A 237 21.22 -9.50 -30.43
C ASP A 237 20.95 -10.03 -29.03
N ALA A 238 21.82 -9.73 -28.06
CA ALA A 238 21.65 -10.18 -26.70
C ALA A 238 20.32 -9.70 -26.14
N PHE A 239 20.01 -8.40 -26.20
CA PHE A 239 18.73 -7.85 -25.71
C PHE A 239 17.53 -8.20 -26.62
N GLY A 240 17.80 -8.76 -27.79
CA GLY A 240 16.79 -9.25 -28.71
C GLY A 240 16.00 -8.14 -29.41
N LEU A 241 16.64 -7.00 -29.66
CA LEU A 241 16.00 -5.88 -30.36
C LEU A 241 15.49 -6.31 -31.72
N GLY A 242 14.31 -5.82 -32.09
CA GLY A 242 13.65 -6.19 -33.33
C GLY A 242 13.03 -5.01 -34.06
N TYR A 243 12.40 -5.31 -35.20
CA TYR A 243 11.60 -4.36 -35.96
C TYR A 243 10.20 -4.93 -36.21
N ALA A 244 9.18 -4.26 -35.69
CA ALA A 244 7.78 -4.66 -35.82
C ALA A 244 7.21 -4.19 -37.16
N ARG A 245 7.64 -4.80 -38.27
CA ARG A 245 7.15 -4.49 -39.62
C ARG A 245 5.65 -4.74 -39.71
N ALA A 246 4.90 -3.77 -40.22
CA ALA A 246 3.46 -3.91 -40.41
C ALA A 246 3.12 -5.15 -41.27
N GLY A 247 2.16 -5.96 -40.79
CA GLY A 247 1.67 -7.16 -41.46
C GLY A 247 2.49 -8.43 -41.23
N ALA A 248 3.72 -8.34 -40.71
CA ALA A 248 4.55 -9.51 -40.44
C ALA A 248 3.95 -10.42 -39.34
N LEU A 249 3.28 -9.81 -38.35
CA LEU A 249 2.60 -10.54 -37.28
C LEU A 249 1.44 -11.38 -37.82
N ARG A 250 0.61 -10.81 -38.71
CA ARG A 250 -0.48 -11.52 -39.38
C ARG A 250 0.02 -12.75 -40.14
N ASP A 251 1.13 -12.62 -40.87
CA ASP A 251 1.68 -13.73 -41.66
C ASP A 251 2.17 -14.87 -40.74
N LEU A 252 2.86 -14.52 -39.64
CA LEU A 252 3.29 -15.49 -38.63
C LEU A 252 2.11 -16.16 -37.92
N ALA A 253 1.09 -15.38 -37.52
CA ALA A 253 -0.09 -15.91 -36.85
C ALA A 253 -0.82 -16.94 -37.73
N ARG A 254 -0.95 -16.67 -39.03
CA ARG A 254 -1.52 -17.63 -39.99
C ARG A 254 -0.68 -18.90 -40.07
N ALA A 255 0.65 -18.79 -40.12
CA ALA A 255 1.55 -19.94 -40.20
C ALA A 255 1.54 -20.79 -38.91
N ARG A 256 1.32 -20.18 -37.75
CA ARG A 256 1.25 -20.86 -36.44
C ARG A 256 -0.16 -21.30 -36.03
N GLY A 257 -1.19 -20.92 -36.80
CA GLY A 257 -2.59 -21.21 -36.46
C GLY A 257 -3.10 -20.47 -35.23
N TRP A 258 -2.52 -19.32 -34.89
CA TRP A 258 -2.95 -18.51 -33.75
C TRP A 258 -4.21 -17.71 -34.08
N ASP A 259 -5.16 -17.70 -33.14
CA ASP A 259 -6.36 -16.88 -33.24
C ASP A 259 -6.12 -15.43 -32.75
N ALA A 260 -7.07 -14.55 -33.05
CA ALA A 260 -6.98 -13.16 -32.64
C ALA A 260 -7.09 -12.96 -31.12
N ALA A 261 -7.76 -13.88 -30.41
CA ALA A 261 -7.95 -13.80 -28.97
C ALA A 261 -6.63 -14.04 -28.21
N LEU A 262 -5.82 -15.01 -28.63
CA LEU A 262 -4.47 -15.23 -28.12
C LEU A 262 -3.60 -13.98 -28.30
N LEU A 263 -3.60 -13.40 -29.50
CA LEU A 263 -2.78 -12.23 -29.82
C LEU A 263 -3.24 -10.97 -29.07
N GLU A 264 -4.54 -10.81 -28.82
CA GLU A 264 -5.08 -9.77 -27.95
C GLU A 264 -4.68 -10.00 -26.49
N ARG A 265 -4.78 -11.24 -25.98
CA ARG A 265 -4.40 -11.59 -24.60
C ARG A 265 -2.94 -11.28 -24.29
N VAL A 266 -2.02 -11.45 -25.24
CA VAL A 266 -0.61 -11.09 -25.08
C VAL A 266 -0.29 -9.64 -25.49
N GLY A 267 -1.30 -8.85 -25.86
CA GLY A 267 -1.20 -7.42 -26.14
C GLY A 267 -0.56 -7.06 -27.50
N LEU A 268 -0.50 -8.01 -28.44
CA LEU A 268 0.00 -7.78 -29.80
C LEU A 268 -1.07 -7.23 -30.75
N LEU A 269 -2.34 -7.60 -30.53
CA LEU A 269 -3.50 -6.99 -31.18
C LEU A 269 -4.29 -6.12 -30.19
N ARG A 270 -4.97 -5.11 -30.72
CA ARG A 270 -6.00 -4.34 -30.01
C ARG A 270 -7.25 -4.25 -30.86
N ARG A 271 -8.38 -3.98 -30.21
CA ARG A 271 -9.66 -3.69 -30.86
C ARG A 271 -9.86 -2.19 -30.98
N SER A 272 -10.32 -1.73 -32.13
CA SER A 272 -10.86 -0.38 -32.32
C SER A 272 -12.29 -0.29 -31.82
N ASP A 273 -12.82 0.94 -31.72
CA ASP A 273 -14.19 1.21 -31.25
C ASP A 273 -15.27 0.52 -32.10
N ASP A 274 -14.98 0.26 -33.38
CA ASP A 274 -15.83 -0.50 -34.31
C ASP A 274 -15.65 -2.03 -34.20
N GLY A 275 -14.88 -2.50 -33.23
CA GLY A 275 -14.66 -3.91 -32.92
C GLY A 275 -13.61 -4.62 -33.79
N ARG A 276 -12.97 -3.95 -34.75
CA ARG A 276 -11.93 -4.54 -35.62
C ARG A 276 -10.60 -4.71 -34.89
N TYR A 277 -9.92 -5.83 -35.14
CA TYR A 277 -8.56 -6.03 -34.64
C TYR A 277 -7.52 -5.30 -35.49
N PHE A 278 -6.52 -4.72 -34.85
CA PHE A 278 -5.36 -4.14 -35.50
C PHE A 278 -4.06 -4.45 -34.73
N GLU A 279 -2.95 -4.56 -35.47
CA GLU A 279 -1.62 -4.74 -34.88
C GLU A 279 -1.25 -3.51 -34.07
N PHE A 280 -0.94 -3.71 -32.79
CA PHE A 280 -0.64 -2.61 -31.87
C PHE A 280 0.76 -2.02 -32.12
N PHE A 281 1.73 -2.90 -32.36
CA PHE A 281 3.09 -2.54 -32.73
C PHE A 281 3.23 -2.54 -34.25
N ARG A 282 3.42 -1.36 -34.86
CA ARG A 282 3.59 -1.20 -36.32
C ARG A 282 4.68 -0.20 -36.63
N ASP A 283 5.60 -0.61 -37.50
CA ASP A 283 6.71 0.17 -38.05
C ASP A 283 7.52 0.88 -36.97
N ARG A 284 7.91 0.09 -35.97
CA ARG A 284 8.63 0.53 -34.77
C ARG A 284 9.81 -0.38 -34.48
N LEU A 285 10.86 0.19 -33.91
CA LEU A 285 11.85 -0.58 -33.18
C LEU A 285 11.15 -1.26 -32.01
N SER A 286 11.29 -2.58 -31.88
CA SER A 286 10.75 -3.37 -30.77
C SER A 286 11.85 -3.72 -29.77
N ILE A 287 11.50 -3.66 -28.49
CA ILE A 287 12.37 -3.87 -27.35
C ILE A 287 11.68 -4.93 -26.47
N PRO A 288 12.10 -6.20 -26.51
CA PRO A 288 11.49 -7.24 -25.69
C PRO A 288 11.64 -6.93 -24.21
N ILE A 289 10.56 -7.08 -23.45
CA ILE A 289 10.55 -6.94 -22.00
C ILE A 289 10.42 -8.33 -21.41
N ARG A 290 11.31 -8.67 -20.49
CA ARG A 290 11.39 -9.99 -19.86
C ARG A 290 10.93 -9.94 -18.42
N ASP A 291 10.38 -11.06 -17.94
CA ASP A 291 10.17 -11.27 -16.52
C ASP A 291 11.49 -11.55 -15.81
N ARG A 292 11.41 -11.90 -14.52
CA ARG A 292 12.57 -12.23 -13.68
C ARG A 292 13.34 -13.45 -14.20
N ASP A 293 12.64 -14.40 -14.82
CA ASP A 293 13.18 -15.70 -15.23
C ASP A 293 13.67 -15.68 -16.69
N GLY A 294 13.46 -14.55 -17.40
CA GLY A 294 13.97 -14.30 -18.73
C GLY A 294 12.96 -14.54 -19.85
N HIS A 295 11.72 -14.93 -19.53
CA HIS A 295 10.66 -15.09 -20.53
C HIS A 295 10.21 -13.74 -21.06
N VAL A 296 9.98 -13.63 -22.37
CA VAL A 296 9.40 -12.42 -22.96
C VAL A 296 7.94 -12.32 -22.54
N VAL A 297 7.58 -11.24 -21.87
CA VAL A 297 6.22 -10.98 -21.35
C VAL A 297 5.54 -9.80 -22.02
N GLY A 298 6.26 -9.05 -22.86
CA GLY A 298 5.73 -7.95 -23.63
C GLY A 298 6.82 -7.21 -24.36
N PHE A 299 6.48 -6.06 -24.93
CA PHE A 299 7.39 -5.25 -25.73
C PHE A 299 7.26 -3.76 -25.41
N GLY A 300 8.40 -3.09 -25.30
CA GLY A 300 8.52 -1.67 -25.56
C GLY A 300 8.66 -1.45 -27.06
N ALA A 301 8.24 -0.29 -27.56
CA ALA A 301 8.41 0.06 -28.95
C ALA A 301 8.61 1.56 -29.15
N ARG A 302 9.48 1.91 -30.10
CA ARG A 302 9.86 3.29 -30.40
C ARG A 302 9.54 3.65 -31.86
N VAL A 303 8.92 4.82 -32.08
CA VAL A 303 8.79 5.41 -33.42
C VAL A 303 10.16 5.85 -33.93
N LEU A 304 10.42 5.62 -35.20
CA LEU A 304 11.57 6.18 -35.90
C LEU A 304 11.07 7.39 -36.70
N GLU A 305 11.71 8.55 -36.52
CA GLU A 305 11.24 9.83 -37.09
C GLU A 305 11.31 9.89 -38.63
N ALA A 306 11.95 8.92 -39.28
CA ALA A 306 12.03 8.84 -40.74
C ALA A 306 10.90 7.97 -41.32
N GLY A 307 9.79 8.60 -41.72
CA GLY A 307 8.92 8.04 -42.78
C GLY A 307 7.42 7.97 -42.54
N ALA A 308 6.88 8.29 -41.36
CA ALA A 308 5.44 8.30 -41.17
C ALA A 308 4.99 9.39 -40.22
N ALA A 309 3.87 10.04 -40.57
CA ALA A 309 3.00 10.74 -39.63
C ALA A 309 2.40 9.75 -38.62
N ALA A 310 3.24 9.15 -37.77
CA ALA A 310 2.82 8.25 -36.72
C ALA A 310 2.22 9.09 -35.59
N LYS A 311 0.89 9.29 -35.62
CA LYS A 311 0.14 9.78 -34.46
C LYS A 311 0.43 8.86 -33.27
N GLY A 312 1.05 9.38 -32.21
CA GLY A 312 1.27 8.64 -30.96
C GLY A 312 2.57 9.00 -30.24
N PRO A 313 2.81 8.43 -29.04
CA PRO A 313 3.98 8.73 -28.23
C PRO A 313 5.27 8.13 -28.84
N LYS A 314 6.41 8.79 -28.57
CA LYS A 314 7.76 8.38 -28.98
C LYS A 314 8.09 6.96 -28.56
N TYR A 315 7.73 6.60 -27.32
CA TYR A 315 7.77 5.26 -26.77
C TYR A 315 6.37 4.80 -26.37
N LEU A 316 6.08 3.52 -26.61
CA LEU A 316 4.91 2.84 -26.07
C LEU A 316 5.33 1.47 -25.53
N ASN A 317 4.59 0.95 -24.57
CA ASN A 317 4.77 -0.40 -24.05
C ASN A 317 3.51 -1.21 -24.34
N SER A 318 3.61 -2.53 -24.24
CA SER A 318 2.46 -3.42 -24.09
C SER A 318 1.46 -2.85 -23.08
N GLY A 319 0.16 -3.06 -23.35
CA GLY A 319 -0.88 -2.79 -22.35
C GLY A 319 -0.75 -3.76 -21.17
N GLU A 320 -1.51 -3.51 -20.10
CA GLU A 320 -1.66 -4.50 -19.03
C GLU A 320 -2.23 -5.80 -19.61
N THR A 321 -1.55 -6.91 -19.36
CA THR A 321 -1.98 -8.26 -19.77
C THR A 321 -1.77 -9.23 -18.62
N GLU A 322 -2.12 -10.49 -18.84
CA GLU A 322 -1.88 -11.59 -17.91
C GLU A 322 -0.38 -11.78 -17.58
N LEU A 323 0.51 -11.46 -18.53
CA LEU A 323 1.97 -11.58 -18.36
C LEU A 323 2.65 -10.24 -18.09
N PHE A 324 2.05 -9.14 -18.54
CA PHE A 324 2.65 -7.81 -18.51
C PHE A 324 1.96 -6.92 -17.48
N HIS A 325 2.64 -6.72 -16.35
CA HIS A 325 2.22 -5.77 -15.32
C HIS A 325 3.24 -4.66 -15.15
N LYS A 326 2.94 -3.47 -15.72
CA LYS A 326 3.89 -2.35 -15.77
C LYS A 326 4.38 -1.92 -14.38
N GLY A 327 3.50 -1.99 -13.39
CA GLY A 327 3.81 -1.61 -12.00
C GLY A 327 4.63 -2.64 -11.21
N ARG A 328 4.98 -3.78 -11.81
CA ARG A 328 5.73 -4.88 -11.18
C ARG A 328 6.95 -5.32 -11.98
N LEU A 329 7.08 -4.89 -13.22
CA LEU A 329 8.17 -5.27 -14.11
C LEU A 329 9.30 -4.22 -14.11
N ILE A 330 10.53 -4.72 -14.04
CA ILE A 330 11.74 -3.89 -14.10
C ILE A 330 12.56 -4.39 -15.28
N TYR A 331 12.88 -3.49 -16.21
CA TYR A 331 13.65 -3.82 -17.38
C TYR A 331 15.10 -4.18 -17.03
N GLY A 332 15.61 -5.26 -17.65
CA GLY A 332 16.97 -5.76 -17.43
C GLY A 332 17.15 -6.57 -16.15
N LEU A 333 16.07 -6.84 -15.40
CA LEU A 333 16.16 -7.54 -14.12
C LEU A 333 16.70 -8.96 -14.26
N ASP A 334 16.20 -9.74 -15.21
CA ASP A 334 16.68 -11.09 -15.56
C ASP A 334 18.21 -11.13 -15.69
N ARG A 335 18.77 -10.16 -16.41
CA ARG A 335 20.20 -10.04 -16.68
C ARG A 335 21.00 -9.53 -15.50
N ALA A 336 20.42 -8.60 -14.75
CA ALA A 336 21.09 -7.96 -13.64
C ALA A 336 21.13 -8.84 -12.39
N LEU A 337 20.19 -9.78 -12.22
CA LEU A 337 20.04 -10.61 -11.02
C LEU A 337 21.35 -11.21 -10.49
N PRO A 338 22.21 -11.85 -11.32
CA PRO A 338 23.45 -12.44 -10.81
C PRO A 338 24.40 -11.41 -10.20
N THR A 339 24.62 -10.29 -10.90
CA THR A 339 25.52 -9.22 -10.46
C THR A 339 24.93 -8.43 -9.29
N LEU A 340 23.63 -8.11 -9.37
CA LEU A 340 22.88 -7.43 -8.32
C LEU A 340 22.94 -8.24 -7.02
N ARG A 341 22.70 -9.55 -7.04
CA ARG A 341 22.78 -10.42 -5.84
C ARG A 341 24.17 -10.41 -5.20
N ARG A 342 25.22 -10.51 -6.03
CA ARG A 342 26.62 -10.52 -5.58
C ARG A 342 27.03 -9.17 -4.98
N ALA A 343 26.73 -8.08 -5.66
CA ALA A 343 27.09 -6.73 -5.24
C ALA A 343 26.13 -6.14 -4.19
N ARG A 344 24.94 -6.73 -4.04
CA ARG A 344 23.79 -6.18 -3.28
C ARG A 344 23.44 -4.74 -3.68
N HIS A 345 23.73 -4.39 -4.93
CA HIS A 345 23.68 -3.05 -5.45
C HIS A 345 22.97 -3.04 -6.80
N ALA A 346 21.95 -2.21 -6.94
CA ALA A 346 21.29 -1.95 -8.23
C ALA A 346 21.49 -0.49 -8.65
N ILE A 347 21.60 -0.27 -9.96
CA ILE A 347 21.67 1.07 -10.54
C ILE A 347 20.37 1.30 -11.31
N LEU A 348 19.64 2.37 -10.97
CA LEU A 348 18.42 2.76 -11.67
C LEU A 348 18.76 3.84 -12.70
N VAL A 349 18.44 3.56 -13.96
CA VAL A 349 18.55 4.49 -15.09
C VAL A 349 17.18 4.75 -15.72
N GLU A 350 17.06 5.75 -16.59
CA GLU A 350 15.75 6.19 -17.09
C GLU A 350 15.15 5.25 -18.13
N GLY A 351 15.96 4.82 -19.09
CA GLY A 351 15.48 4.16 -20.30
C GLY A 351 16.08 2.80 -20.61
N TYR A 352 15.45 2.13 -21.57
CA TYR A 352 15.92 0.86 -22.14
C TYR A 352 17.34 0.95 -22.71
N THR A 353 17.61 2.05 -23.42
CA THR A 353 18.90 2.29 -24.07
C THR A 353 20.02 2.45 -23.07
N ASP A 354 19.75 3.10 -21.93
CA ASP A 354 20.74 3.28 -20.87
C ASP A 354 21.07 1.94 -20.23
N VAL A 355 20.06 1.11 -19.95
CA VAL A 355 20.29 -0.25 -19.46
C VAL A 355 21.18 -1.03 -20.44
N MET A 356 20.88 -0.99 -21.74
CA MET A 356 21.70 -1.68 -22.74
C MET A 356 23.14 -1.13 -22.78
N ALA A 357 23.31 0.19 -22.73
CA ALA A 357 24.61 0.84 -22.75
C ALA A 357 25.43 0.45 -21.51
N PHE A 358 24.83 0.44 -20.32
CA PHE A 358 25.48 0.01 -19.07
C PHE A 358 25.94 -1.45 -19.16
N HIS A 359 25.06 -2.35 -19.61
CA HIS A 359 25.40 -3.77 -19.75
C HIS A 359 26.51 -3.97 -20.79
N GLN A 360 26.48 -3.23 -21.91
CA GLN A 360 27.53 -3.22 -22.92
C GLN A 360 28.88 -2.74 -22.35
N ALA A 361 28.86 -1.77 -21.43
CA ALA A 361 30.04 -1.27 -20.73
C ALA A 361 30.51 -2.21 -19.58
N GLY A 362 29.88 -3.37 -19.40
CA GLY A 362 30.19 -4.31 -18.32
C GLY A 362 29.57 -3.98 -16.96
N ILE A 363 28.72 -2.96 -16.89
CA ILE A 363 28.00 -2.56 -15.68
C ILE A 363 26.63 -3.26 -15.67
N SER A 364 26.63 -4.55 -15.37
CA SER A 364 25.45 -5.41 -15.57
C SER A 364 24.37 -5.32 -14.49
N ASN A 365 24.52 -4.50 -13.45
CA ASN A 365 23.50 -4.30 -12.40
C ASN A 365 22.59 -3.06 -12.64
N ALA A 366 22.60 -2.52 -13.86
CA ALA A 366 21.71 -1.44 -14.28
C ALA A 366 20.31 -1.95 -14.67
N LEU A 367 19.30 -1.18 -14.30
CA LEU A 367 17.87 -1.49 -14.39
C LEU A 367 17.07 -0.21 -14.74
N ALA A 368 15.91 -0.37 -15.37
CA ALA A 368 14.99 0.75 -15.60
C ALA A 368 13.53 0.36 -15.29
N VAL A 369 12.77 1.30 -14.75
CA VAL A 369 11.31 1.17 -14.67
C VAL A 369 10.68 1.51 -16.01
N LEU A 370 9.55 0.87 -16.34
CA LEU A 370 8.98 0.91 -17.69
C LEU A 370 8.23 2.22 -18.00
N GLY A 371 8.86 3.39 -17.97
CA GLY A 371 8.20 4.67 -18.33
C GLY A 371 7.07 5.06 -17.37
N SER A 372 7.24 4.78 -16.07
CA SER A 372 6.37 5.22 -14.97
C SER A 372 7.21 5.57 -13.75
N ALA A 373 6.61 6.21 -12.75
CA ALA A 373 7.24 6.32 -11.45
C ALA A 373 7.51 4.92 -10.86
N LEU A 374 8.57 4.79 -10.08
CA LEU A 374 8.87 3.58 -9.33
C LEU A 374 7.78 3.36 -8.27
N THR A 375 7.16 2.18 -8.26
CA THR A 375 6.06 1.81 -7.38
C THR A 375 6.59 1.08 -6.14
N ASP A 376 5.75 0.96 -5.10
CA ASP A 376 6.08 0.17 -3.92
C ASP A 376 6.31 -1.31 -4.28
N ASP A 377 5.62 -1.83 -5.31
CA ASP A 377 5.79 -3.18 -5.85
C ASP A 377 7.17 -3.37 -6.50
N HIS A 378 7.66 -2.38 -7.27
CA HIS A 378 9.03 -2.39 -7.80
C HIS A 378 10.07 -2.41 -6.68
N ALA A 379 9.89 -1.56 -5.67
CA ALA A 379 10.79 -1.49 -4.53
C ALA A 379 10.80 -2.82 -3.75
N ALA A 380 9.63 -3.43 -3.54
CA ALA A 380 9.51 -4.74 -2.90
C ALA A 380 10.18 -5.85 -3.74
N LEU A 381 10.06 -5.81 -5.07
CA LEU A 381 10.77 -6.73 -5.96
C LEU A 381 12.28 -6.60 -5.84
N LEU A 382 12.82 -5.39 -5.91
CA LEU A 382 14.25 -5.12 -5.69
C LEU A 382 14.72 -5.58 -4.31
N ARG A 383 13.87 -5.47 -3.28
CA ARG A 383 14.22 -5.97 -1.95
C ARG A 383 14.35 -7.49 -1.94
N ARG A 384 13.42 -8.19 -2.60
CA ARG A 384 13.43 -9.67 -2.72
C ARG A 384 14.63 -10.20 -3.51
N THR A 385 15.25 -9.40 -4.38
CA THR A 385 16.48 -9.83 -5.07
C THR A 385 17.72 -9.79 -4.17
N GLY A 386 17.62 -9.22 -2.96
CA GLY A 386 18.72 -9.09 -2.02
C GLY A 386 19.46 -7.77 -2.09
N ALA A 387 19.00 -6.83 -2.92
CA ALA A 387 19.56 -5.48 -2.96
C ALA A 387 19.41 -4.79 -1.58
N THR A 388 20.48 -4.10 -1.20
CA THR A 388 20.52 -3.24 -0.01
C THR A 388 20.87 -1.80 -0.38
N ARG A 389 21.58 -1.61 -1.50
CA ARG A 389 21.94 -0.30 -2.04
C ARG A 389 21.32 -0.07 -3.41
N ILE A 390 20.81 1.13 -3.64
CA ILE A 390 20.26 1.57 -4.93
C ILE A 390 20.88 2.91 -5.31
N THR A 391 21.57 2.99 -6.44
CA THR A 391 22.06 4.26 -6.99
C THR A 391 21.17 4.72 -8.12
N CYS A 392 20.56 5.90 -7.98
CA CYS A 392 19.83 6.56 -9.05
C CYS A 392 20.85 7.26 -9.97
N CYS A 393 20.93 6.82 -11.22
CA CYS A 393 21.75 7.42 -12.26
C CYS A 393 20.85 7.87 -13.40
N PHE A 394 20.31 9.08 -13.25
CA PHE A 394 19.38 9.71 -14.18
C PHE A 394 20.05 10.92 -14.84
N ASP A 395 19.33 11.58 -15.74
CA ASP A 395 19.86 12.70 -16.52
C ASP A 395 20.33 13.85 -15.61
N GLY A 396 21.36 14.58 -16.03
CA GLY A 396 21.98 15.68 -15.26
C GLY A 396 21.16 16.96 -15.17
N ASP A 397 19.86 16.91 -15.44
CA ASP A 397 18.98 18.06 -15.61
C ASP A 397 17.81 18.08 -14.59
N GLU A 398 16.83 18.96 -14.82
CA GLU A 398 15.64 19.04 -13.97
C GLU A 398 14.71 17.83 -14.12
N ALA A 399 14.71 17.16 -15.28
CA ALA A 399 13.94 15.94 -15.49
C ALA A 399 14.52 14.78 -14.68
N GLY A 400 15.85 14.62 -14.68
CA GLY A 400 16.53 13.59 -13.88
C GLY A 400 16.42 13.82 -12.36
N ARG A 401 16.39 15.08 -11.90
CA ARG A 401 16.03 15.39 -10.49
C ARG A 401 14.61 14.96 -10.14
N LYS A 402 13.64 15.21 -11.03
CA LYS A 402 12.26 14.73 -10.85
C LYS A 402 12.17 13.20 -10.93
N ALA A 403 12.98 12.55 -11.75
CA ALA A 403 13.09 11.09 -11.79
C ALA A 403 13.64 10.55 -10.45
N THR A 404 14.68 11.18 -9.91
CA THR A 404 15.24 10.88 -8.58
C THR A 404 14.17 11.00 -7.49
N TRP A 405 13.41 12.10 -7.49
CA TRP A 405 12.29 12.32 -6.58
C TRP A 405 11.26 11.18 -6.63
N ARG A 406 10.85 10.79 -7.84
CA ARG A 406 9.89 9.69 -8.07
C ARG A 406 10.44 8.34 -7.62
N ALA A 407 11.72 8.08 -7.85
CA ALA A 407 12.37 6.85 -7.39
C ALA A 407 12.40 6.77 -5.86
N LEU A 408 12.81 7.86 -5.19
CA LEU A 408 12.83 7.93 -3.73
C LEU A 408 11.45 7.71 -3.11
N HIS A 409 10.38 8.16 -3.76
CA HIS A 409 9.02 7.93 -3.28
C HIS A 409 8.73 6.42 -3.10
N GLY A 410 9.12 5.58 -4.04
CA GLY A 410 8.95 4.12 -3.91
C GLY A 410 10.02 3.45 -3.04
N LEU A 411 11.25 3.98 -3.00
CA LEU A 411 12.38 3.34 -2.32
C LEU A 411 12.44 3.60 -0.80
N LEU A 412 12.21 4.84 -0.36
CA LEU A 412 12.36 5.26 1.06
C LEU A 412 11.48 4.51 2.09
N PRO A 413 10.30 3.96 1.73
CA PRO A 413 9.56 3.08 2.65
C PRO A 413 10.30 1.80 3.05
N LEU A 414 11.33 1.39 2.30
CA LEU A 414 12.11 0.18 2.53
C LEU A 414 13.53 0.52 2.99
N PRO A 415 14.22 -0.39 3.70
CA PRO A 415 15.54 -0.13 4.26
C PRO A 415 16.66 -0.24 3.20
N PHE A 416 16.56 0.58 2.15
CA PHE A 416 17.62 0.75 1.16
C PHE A 416 18.55 1.89 1.54
N THR A 417 19.85 1.71 1.32
CA THR A 417 20.76 2.82 1.13
C THR A 417 20.54 3.36 -0.28
N VAL A 418 20.04 4.58 -0.40
CA VAL A 418 19.81 5.22 -1.70
C VAL A 418 20.81 6.35 -1.88
N ASP A 419 21.40 6.45 -3.06
CA ASP A 419 22.34 7.52 -3.43
C ASP A 419 22.17 7.89 -4.92
N VAL A 420 22.81 8.98 -5.34
CA VAL A 420 22.60 9.58 -6.67
C VAL A 420 23.94 9.76 -7.38
N ALA A 421 24.06 9.25 -8.60
CA ALA A 421 25.19 9.49 -9.49
C ALA A 421 24.71 10.31 -10.69
N ILE A 422 25.24 11.52 -10.85
CA ILE A 422 24.81 12.44 -11.90
C ILE A 422 25.93 12.51 -12.95
N PRO A 423 25.68 12.09 -14.20
CA PRO A 423 26.64 12.31 -15.28
C PRO A 423 26.92 13.81 -15.49
N PRO A 424 28.18 14.21 -15.70
CA PRO A 424 28.56 15.58 -16.02
C PRO A 424 27.90 16.13 -17.29
N GLU A 425 27.97 17.45 -17.44
CA GLU A 425 27.58 18.18 -18.67
C GLU A 425 26.11 18.00 -19.09
N GLY A 426 25.25 17.50 -18.19
CA GLY A 426 23.84 17.27 -18.49
C GLY A 426 23.60 16.12 -19.48
N MET A 427 24.59 15.27 -19.70
CA MET A 427 24.46 14.11 -20.61
C MET A 427 23.57 13.04 -19.98
N ASP A 428 22.81 12.33 -20.83
CA ASP A 428 22.15 11.09 -20.40
C ASP A 428 23.21 9.99 -20.13
N PRO A 429 22.97 9.06 -19.19
CA PRO A 429 23.95 8.03 -18.83
C PRO A 429 24.36 7.13 -20.02
N GLY A 430 23.46 6.87 -20.96
CA GLY A 430 23.74 6.07 -22.16
C GLY A 430 24.67 6.79 -23.13
N ASP A 431 24.46 8.08 -23.34
CA ASP A 431 25.29 8.94 -24.19
C ASP A 431 26.66 9.18 -23.56
N TYR A 432 26.72 9.30 -22.24
CA TYR A 432 27.98 9.36 -21.50
C TYR A 432 28.85 8.11 -21.74
N LEU A 433 28.22 6.93 -21.76
CA LEU A 433 28.89 5.67 -22.09
C LEU A 433 29.27 5.58 -23.58
N ALA A 434 28.39 6.01 -24.48
CA ALA A 434 28.65 6.01 -25.92
C ALA A 434 29.82 6.93 -26.30
N ALA A 435 30.05 8.00 -25.54
CA ALA A 435 31.20 8.89 -25.68
C ALA A 435 32.53 8.28 -25.16
N GLY A 436 32.54 7.03 -24.69
CA GLY A 436 33.74 6.34 -24.21
C GLY A 436 34.13 6.70 -22.77
N ARG A 437 33.28 7.40 -22.02
CA ARG A 437 33.57 7.88 -20.66
C ARG A 437 33.19 6.88 -19.56
N GLY A 438 33.21 5.57 -19.87
CA GLY A 438 32.81 4.51 -18.94
C GLY A 438 33.64 4.46 -17.66
N GLY A 439 34.96 4.71 -17.74
CA GLY A 439 35.82 4.76 -16.55
C GLY A 439 35.43 5.87 -15.58
N GLU A 440 35.07 7.04 -16.10
CA GLU A 440 34.57 8.16 -15.29
C GLU A 440 33.22 7.84 -14.66
N LEU A 441 32.31 7.17 -15.40
CA LEU A 441 31.03 6.76 -14.86
C LEU A 441 31.18 5.75 -13.71
N VAL A 442 32.10 4.80 -13.84
CA VAL A 442 32.41 3.86 -12.75
C VAL A 442 32.97 4.59 -11.52
N ALA A 443 33.79 5.61 -11.71
CA ALA A 443 34.26 6.45 -10.61
C ALA A 443 33.11 7.21 -9.92
N LEU A 444 32.18 7.77 -10.70
CA LEU A 444 30.96 8.42 -10.18
C LEU A 444 30.08 7.45 -9.38
N LEU A 445 29.89 6.23 -9.89
CA LEU A 445 29.11 5.19 -9.20
C LEU A 445 29.80 4.66 -7.93
N SER A 446 31.12 4.80 -7.83
CA SER A 446 31.90 4.41 -6.65
C SER A 446 31.86 5.47 -5.55
N ALA A 447 31.68 6.74 -5.92
CA ALA A 447 31.55 7.88 -5.02
C ALA A 447 30.26 8.69 -5.29
N PRO A 448 29.06 8.07 -5.17
CA PRO A 448 27.82 8.76 -5.47
C PRO A 448 27.47 9.77 -4.37
N ARG A 449 26.67 10.77 -4.73
CA ARG A 449 26.21 11.83 -3.84
C ARG A 449 25.03 11.37 -3.00
N ASP A 450 24.89 11.94 -1.82
CA ASP A 450 23.72 11.72 -0.98
C ASP A 450 22.48 12.39 -1.62
N TRP A 451 21.34 11.70 -1.62
CA TRP A 451 20.13 12.21 -2.25
C TRP A 451 19.57 13.48 -1.57
N MET A 452 19.78 13.66 -0.26
CA MET A 452 19.40 14.90 0.43
C MET A 452 20.22 16.08 -0.07
N GLU A 453 21.50 15.87 -0.35
CA GLU A 453 22.36 16.91 -0.91
C GLU A 453 21.83 17.37 -2.26
N VAL A 454 21.59 16.42 -3.17
CA VAL A 454 21.13 16.70 -4.53
C VAL A 454 19.77 17.42 -4.53
N LEU A 455 18.83 17.00 -3.69
CA LEU A 455 17.51 17.62 -3.63
C LEU A 455 17.48 18.97 -2.91
N CYS A 456 18.42 19.22 -2.00
CA CYS A 456 18.52 20.49 -1.29
C CYS A 456 19.35 21.56 -2.03
N GLU A 457 20.16 21.17 -3.01
CA GLU A 457 20.99 22.09 -3.80
C GLU A 457 20.18 23.27 -4.39
N PRO A 458 18.97 23.08 -4.95
CA PRO A 458 18.16 24.18 -5.48
C PRO A 458 17.51 25.08 -4.42
N LEU A 459 17.63 24.78 -3.12
CA LEU A 459 16.98 25.58 -2.07
C LEU A 459 17.68 26.93 -1.84
N ALA A 460 18.97 27.01 -2.15
CA ALA A 460 19.77 28.21 -1.95
C ALA A 460 19.24 29.35 -2.83
N GLY A 461 18.92 30.49 -2.21
CA GLY A 461 18.46 31.69 -2.93
C GLY A 461 16.99 31.68 -3.36
N LEU A 462 16.20 30.66 -3.00
CA LEU A 462 14.76 30.66 -3.27
C LEU A 462 14.04 31.74 -2.44
N PRO A 463 13.04 32.45 -3.02
CA PRO A 463 12.13 33.28 -2.25
C PRO A 463 11.38 32.46 -1.18
N THR A 464 11.00 33.08 -0.07
CA THR A 464 10.40 32.42 1.10
C THR A 464 9.24 31.47 0.76
N GLY A 465 8.34 31.86 -0.16
CA GLY A 465 7.22 31.01 -0.59
C GLY A 465 7.67 29.75 -1.30
N ALA A 466 8.55 29.89 -2.30
CA ALA A 466 9.10 28.76 -3.06
C ALA A 466 9.97 27.84 -2.19
N LEU A 467 10.72 28.42 -1.23
CA LEU A 467 11.48 27.65 -0.25
C LEU A 467 10.54 26.79 0.61
N ALA A 468 9.46 27.37 1.13
CA ALA A 468 8.49 26.65 1.95
C ALA A 468 7.80 25.52 1.18
N GLU A 469 7.45 25.73 -0.09
CA GLU A 469 6.90 24.71 -0.98
C GLU A 469 7.90 23.57 -1.18
N LYS A 470 9.15 23.89 -1.54
CA LYS A 470 10.17 22.88 -1.85
C LYS A 470 10.61 22.09 -0.62
N VAL A 471 10.75 22.73 0.53
CA VAL A 471 10.96 22.04 1.81
C VAL A 471 9.77 21.14 2.13
N GLY A 472 8.54 21.62 1.89
CA GLY A 472 7.32 20.82 2.05
C GLY A 472 7.30 19.57 1.18
N GLU A 473 7.79 19.64 -0.06
CA GLU A 473 8.03 18.47 -0.90
C GLU A 473 8.99 17.52 -0.20
N ILE A 474 10.22 17.95 0.12
CA ILE A 474 11.28 17.10 0.73
C ILE A 474 10.80 16.44 2.03
N VAL A 475 10.07 17.18 2.88
CA VAL A 475 9.42 16.65 4.07
C VAL A 475 8.49 15.48 3.75
N ALA A 476 7.75 15.52 2.64
CA ALA A 476 6.89 14.42 2.22
C ALA A 476 7.66 13.15 1.84
N LEU A 477 8.90 13.24 1.32
CA LEU A 477 9.76 12.07 1.15
C LEU A 477 10.32 11.57 2.47
N VAL A 478 10.86 12.46 3.31
CA VAL A 478 11.42 12.11 4.61
C VAL A 478 10.35 11.42 5.48
N ALA A 479 9.08 11.84 5.39
CA ALA A 479 7.94 11.23 6.07
C ALA A 479 7.73 9.75 5.72
N ARG A 480 8.17 9.31 4.54
CA ARG A 480 8.03 7.92 4.07
C ARG A 480 9.06 6.97 4.68
N ILE A 481 10.15 7.50 5.25
CA ILE A 481 11.17 6.70 5.92
C ILE A 481 10.55 6.07 7.16
N ARG A 482 10.55 4.72 7.22
CA ARG A 482 9.94 3.97 8.32
C ARG A 482 10.77 4.06 9.61
N ASP A 483 12.08 3.95 9.48
CA ASP A 483 13.02 4.08 10.61
C ASP A 483 12.91 5.49 11.22
N ALA A 484 12.51 5.55 12.50
CA ALA A 484 12.25 6.82 13.17
C ALA A 484 13.53 7.63 13.43
N VAL A 485 14.65 6.97 13.68
CA VAL A 485 15.93 7.62 13.98
C VAL A 485 16.52 8.19 12.69
N LEU A 486 16.53 7.41 11.61
CA LEU A 486 16.97 7.89 10.31
C LEU A 486 16.06 9.03 9.81
N ARG A 487 14.75 8.93 10.01
CA ARG A 487 13.80 9.98 9.64
C ARG A 487 14.09 11.30 10.39
N ASP A 488 14.32 11.24 11.70
CA ASP A 488 14.64 12.43 12.49
C ASP A 488 15.99 13.03 12.07
N ALA A 489 17.02 12.21 11.87
CA ALA A 489 18.33 12.67 11.39
C ALA A 489 18.22 13.39 10.02
N ARG A 490 17.42 12.86 9.08
CA ARG A 490 17.18 13.49 7.77
C ARG A 490 16.37 14.78 7.87
N LEU A 491 15.47 14.87 8.85
CA LEU A 491 14.74 16.10 9.14
C LEU A 491 15.68 17.21 9.66
N VAL A 492 16.57 16.87 10.60
CA VAL A 492 17.59 17.80 11.11
C VAL A 492 18.51 18.26 9.99
N GLU A 493 18.93 17.34 9.11
CA GLU A 493 19.74 17.68 7.93
C GLU A 493 19.00 18.66 7.00
N LEU A 494 17.71 18.43 6.72
CA LEU A 494 16.89 19.29 5.89
C LEU A 494 16.78 20.72 6.48
N ALA A 495 16.53 20.82 7.78
CA ALA A 495 16.46 22.11 8.47
C ALA A 495 17.78 22.89 8.31
N ARG A 496 18.92 22.22 8.55
CA ARG A 496 20.25 22.81 8.38
C ARG A 496 20.50 23.29 6.93
N ARG A 497 20.15 22.48 5.93
CA ARG A 497 20.38 22.82 4.51
C ARG A 497 19.44 23.89 3.98
N SER A 498 18.21 23.96 4.49
CA SER A 498 17.22 24.98 4.12
C SER A 498 17.39 26.31 4.86
N GLY A 499 18.18 26.33 5.95
CA GLY A 499 18.32 27.49 6.82
C GLY A 499 17.11 27.75 7.73
N LEU A 500 16.16 26.82 7.80
CA LEU A 500 14.98 26.90 8.65
C LEU A 500 15.24 26.28 10.03
N SER A 501 14.44 26.65 11.03
CA SER A 501 14.51 25.99 12.34
C SER A 501 14.04 24.54 12.24
N VAL A 502 14.62 23.68 13.08
CA VAL A 502 14.24 22.26 13.16
C VAL A 502 12.77 22.14 13.57
N GLU A 503 12.30 23.03 14.45
CA GLU A 503 10.92 23.11 14.93
C GLU A 503 9.94 23.34 13.77
N SER A 504 10.20 24.32 12.91
CA SER A 504 9.31 24.61 11.77
C SER A 504 9.22 23.45 10.77
N VAL A 505 10.34 22.77 10.50
CA VAL A 505 10.35 21.58 9.64
C VAL A 505 9.64 20.40 10.31
N ARG A 506 9.80 20.25 11.63
CA ARG A 506 9.13 19.21 12.43
C ARG A 506 7.62 19.42 12.46
N ASP A 507 7.13 20.63 12.63
CA ASP A 507 5.70 20.94 12.59
C ASP A 507 5.11 20.59 11.23
N ARG A 508 5.83 20.95 10.15
CA ARG A 508 5.44 20.57 8.78
C ARG A 508 5.38 19.04 8.60
N MET A 509 6.35 18.31 9.16
CA MET A 509 6.37 16.85 9.15
C MET A 509 5.17 16.25 9.89
N GLN A 510 4.80 16.80 11.04
CA GLN A 510 3.64 16.32 11.80
C GLN A 510 2.33 16.49 11.00
N VAL A 511 2.14 17.64 10.34
CA VAL A 511 0.99 17.86 9.44
C VAL A 511 0.98 16.83 8.31
N GLN A 512 2.14 16.54 7.71
CA GLN A 512 2.25 15.58 6.63
C GLN A 512 1.94 14.14 7.09
N LEU A 513 2.36 13.74 8.29
CA LEU A 513 2.03 12.43 8.88
C LEU A 513 0.55 12.31 9.29
N ALA A 514 -0.12 13.43 9.60
CA ALA A 514 -1.54 13.46 9.93
C ALA A 514 -2.47 13.32 8.70
N ARG A 515 -2.04 13.80 7.53
CA ARG A 515 -2.84 13.80 6.28
C ARG A 515 -3.32 12.41 5.83
N PRO A 516 -2.46 11.37 5.68
CA PRO A 516 -2.91 10.03 5.28
C PRO A 516 -3.90 9.43 6.28
N ARG A 517 -3.75 9.73 7.58
CA ARG A 517 -4.66 9.25 8.63
C ARG A 517 -6.05 9.84 8.49
N ALA A 518 -6.16 11.14 8.20
CA ALA A 518 -7.45 11.80 7.96
C ALA A 518 -8.12 11.28 6.68
N ALA A 519 -7.36 11.11 5.60
CA ALA A 519 -7.88 10.60 4.33
C ALA A 519 -8.32 9.13 4.40
N ALA A 520 -7.56 8.27 5.11
CA ALA A 520 -7.95 6.89 5.35
C ALA A 520 -9.23 6.79 6.19
N LEU A 521 -9.38 7.66 7.20
CA LEU A 521 -10.58 7.75 8.02
C LEU A 521 -11.81 8.16 7.18
N GLU A 522 -11.67 9.15 6.29
CA GLU A 522 -12.75 9.60 5.42
C GLU A 522 -13.09 8.57 4.33
N ALA A 523 -12.11 7.92 3.71
CA ALA A 523 -12.36 6.85 2.72
C ALA A 523 -13.05 5.63 3.36
N THR A 524 -12.68 5.30 4.59
CA THR A 524 -13.36 4.27 5.39
C THR A 524 -14.80 4.69 5.65
N ARG A 525 -15.03 5.94 6.04
CA ARG A 525 -16.38 6.51 6.23
C ARG A 525 -17.21 6.41 4.94
N THR A 526 -16.68 6.82 3.79
CA THR A 526 -17.39 6.76 2.51
C THR A 526 -17.73 5.33 2.08
N ARG A 527 -16.79 4.38 2.23
CA ARG A 527 -17.04 2.95 1.93
C ARG A 527 -18.13 2.37 2.82
N VAL A 528 -18.07 2.64 4.12
CA VAL A 528 -19.08 2.23 5.08
C VAL A 528 -20.45 2.82 4.70
N THR A 529 -20.52 4.11 4.34
CA THR A 529 -21.77 4.75 3.87
C THR A 529 -22.33 4.09 2.60
N ALA A 530 -21.50 3.80 1.59
CA ALA A 530 -21.93 3.17 0.33
C ALA A 530 -22.34 1.70 0.49
N GLU A 531 -21.82 1.01 1.52
CA GLU A 531 -22.18 -0.36 1.86
C GLU A 531 -23.43 -0.43 2.75
N ILE A 532 -23.73 0.66 3.45
CA ILE A 532 -24.98 0.88 4.19
C ILE A 532 -26.14 1.11 3.24
N GLU A 533 -25.97 1.97 2.22
CA GLU A 533 -26.97 2.22 1.17
C GLU A 533 -27.42 0.95 0.43
N ARG A 534 -26.52 -0.04 0.28
CA ARG A 534 -26.80 -1.32 -0.38
C ARG A 534 -27.59 -2.33 0.46
N SER A 535 -27.75 -2.10 1.76
CA SER A 535 -28.19 -3.11 2.71
C SER A 535 -29.54 -2.86 3.41
N GLY A 536 -30.09 -1.66 3.29
CA GLY A 536 -31.37 -1.28 3.90
C GLY A 536 -31.36 -1.14 5.43
N ALA A 537 -30.26 -1.45 6.14
CA ALA A 537 -30.11 -1.17 7.57
C ALA A 537 -29.55 0.24 7.81
N THR A 538 -30.01 0.95 8.84
CA THR A 538 -29.44 2.27 9.18
C THR A 538 -28.02 2.13 9.73
N LEU A 539 -27.20 3.18 9.56
CA LEU A 539 -25.82 3.23 10.08
C LEU A 539 -25.76 3.01 11.60
N GLY A 540 -26.80 3.45 12.32
CA GLY A 540 -26.95 3.25 13.76
C GLY A 540 -27.17 1.78 14.14
N GLU A 541 -28.05 1.07 13.43
CA GLU A 541 -28.36 -0.34 13.74
C GLU A 541 -27.16 -1.26 13.52
N ARG A 542 -26.35 -1.01 12.48
CA ARG A 542 -25.13 -1.77 12.22
C ARG A 542 -24.02 -1.47 13.23
N ALA A 543 -23.83 -0.20 13.58
CA ALA A 543 -22.85 0.21 14.59
C ALA A 543 -23.19 -0.35 15.97
N GLU A 544 -24.46 -0.35 16.34
CA GLU A 544 -24.94 -0.96 17.58
C GLU A 544 -24.70 -2.48 17.58
N ARG A 545 -25.01 -3.16 16.48
CA ARG A 545 -24.78 -4.60 16.34
C ARG A 545 -23.30 -4.97 16.49
N LEU A 546 -22.39 -4.23 15.86
CA LEU A 546 -20.94 -4.42 16.00
C LEU A 546 -20.46 -4.17 17.44
N ALA A 547 -21.01 -3.16 18.12
CA ALA A 547 -20.69 -2.88 19.51
C ALA A 547 -21.11 -4.05 20.44
N TRP A 548 -22.25 -4.68 20.19
CA TRP A 548 -22.67 -5.90 20.88
C TRP A 548 -21.75 -7.07 20.62
N GLN A 549 -21.39 -7.33 19.36
CA GLN A 549 -20.46 -8.39 18.98
C GLN A 549 -19.10 -8.22 19.67
N SER A 550 -18.56 -7.00 19.66
CA SER A 550 -17.29 -6.68 20.30
C SER A 550 -17.36 -6.81 21.83
N LEU A 551 -18.47 -6.40 22.47
CA LEU A 551 -18.64 -6.60 23.90
C LEU A 551 -18.71 -8.09 24.27
N ILE A 552 -19.45 -8.89 23.51
CA ILE A 552 -19.55 -10.35 23.72
C ILE A 552 -18.18 -11.02 23.53
N GLY A 553 -17.47 -10.71 22.45
CA GLY A 553 -16.15 -11.27 22.16
C GLY A 553 -15.13 -10.96 23.25
N VAL A 554 -15.16 -9.74 23.81
CA VAL A 554 -14.27 -9.33 24.90
C VAL A 554 -14.63 -10.02 26.22
N CYS A 555 -15.91 -10.25 26.50
CA CYS A 555 -16.33 -11.03 27.66
C CYS A 555 -16.00 -12.54 27.55
N MET A 556 -15.84 -13.08 26.32
CA MET A 556 -15.32 -14.43 26.09
C MET A 556 -13.80 -14.51 26.26
N ALA A 557 -13.08 -13.47 25.79
CA ALA A 557 -11.63 -13.39 25.94
C ALA A 557 -11.21 -13.11 27.39
N ASP A 558 -12.02 -12.38 28.16
CA ASP A 558 -11.83 -12.08 29.57
C ASP A 558 -13.13 -12.29 30.36
N ASN A 559 -13.30 -13.50 30.88
CA ASN A 559 -14.49 -13.93 31.62
C ASN A 559 -14.72 -13.14 32.92
N SER A 560 -13.71 -12.42 33.43
CA SER A 560 -13.84 -11.57 34.62
C SER A 560 -14.72 -10.34 34.38
N LEU A 561 -14.96 -10.00 33.12
CA LEU A 561 -15.81 -8.88 32.71
C LEU A 561 -17.30 -9.26 32.64
N VAL A 562 -17.65 -10.55 32.58
CA VAL A 562 -19.03 -11.03 32.47
C VAL A 562 -19.93 -10.50 33.62
N PRO A 563 -19.53 -10.55 34.91
CA PRO A 563 -20.31 -9.95 35.99
C PRO A 563 -20.54 -8.45 35.81
N GLN A 564 -19.51 -7.72 35.39
CA GLN A 564 -19.51 -6.26 35.29
C GLN A 564 -20.49 -5.76 34.22
N TYR A 565 -20.66 -6.52 33.14
CA TYR A 565 -21.55 -6.17 32.03
C TYR A 565 -22.83 -7.02 31.97
N SER A 566 -23.13 -7.80 33.01
CA SER A 566 -24.27 -8.72 33.06
C SER A 566 -25.61 -8.05 32.76
N THR A 567 -25.87 -6.88 33.36
CA THR A 567 -27.08 -6.08 33.10
C THR A 567 -27.18 -5.68 31.63
N LEU A 568 -26.07 -5.26 31.01
CA LEU A 568 -26.04 -4.85 29.62
C LEU A 568 -26.26 -6.08 28.71
N LEU A 569 -25.50 -7.15 28.92
CA LEU A 569 -25.65 -8.41 28.18
C LEU A 569 -27.08 -8.98 28.22
N SER A 570 -27.75 -8.88 29.39
CA SER A 570 -29.15 -9.32 29.55
C SER A 570 -30.17 -8.48 28.76
N ALA A 571 -29.79 -7.24 28.39
CA ALA A 571 -30.64 -6.29 27.68
C ALA A 571 -30.35 -6.22 26.17
N CYS A 572 -29.60 -7.19 25.62
CA CYS A 572 -29.27 -7.20 24.19
C CYS A 572 -30.55 -7.24 23.32
N PRO A 573 -30.78 -6.25 22.44
CA PRO A 573 -32.05 -6.10 21.72
C PRO A 573 -32.16 -6.99 20.47
N SER A 574 -31.04 -7.56 20.00
CA SER A 574 -30.99 -8.40 18.81
C SER A 574 -31.21 -9.86 19.20
N ALA A 575 -32.23 -10.52 18.66
CA ALA A 575 -32.66 -11.85 19.12
C ALA A 575 -31.55 -12.93 19.04
N ASP A 576 -30.74 -12.87 17.99
CA ASP A 576 -29.59 -13.75 17.74
C ASP A 576 -28.41 -13.46 18.69
N LEU A 577 -28.05 -12.19 18.89
CA LEU A 577 -26.99 -11.81 19.83
C LEU A 577 -27.41 -12.03 21.29
N ALA A 578 -28.70 -11.84 21.60
CA ALA A 578 -29.26 -12.06 22.92
C ALA A 578 -29.21 -13.53 23.34
N GLU A 579 -29.32 -14.46 22.38
CA GLU A 579 -29.12 -15.89 22.66
C GLU A 579 -27.68 -16.19 23.06
N VAL A 580 -26.71 -15.66 22.33
CA VAL A 580 -25.28 -15.79 22.67
C VAL A 580 -24.96 -15.14 24.02
N ALA A 581 -25.45 -13.92 24.26
CA ALA A 581 -25.22 -13.19 25.51
C ALA A 581 -25.87 -13.90 26.72
N ARG A 582 -27.05 -14.48 26.55
CA ARG A 582 -27.72 -15.28 27.59
C ARG A 582 -26.92 -16.54 27.90
N LEU A 583 -26.47 -17.26 26.87
CA LEU A 583 -25.67 -18.47 27.04
C LEU A 583 -24.36 -18.17 27.76
N LEU A 584 -23.69 -17.06 27.42
CA LEU A 584 -22.51 -16.56 28.12
C LEU A 584 -22.77 -16.33 29.63
N LEU A 585 -23.90 -15.70 29.97
CA LEU A 585 -24.31 -15.47 31.36
C LEU A 585 -24.69 -16.76 32.09
N GLU A 586 -25.38 -17.70 31.43
CA GLU A 586 -25.75 -18.98 32.01
C GLU A 586 -24.52 -19.83 32.32
N ILE A 587 -23.58 -19.95 31.38
CA ILE A 587 -22.33 -20.69 31.58
C ILE A 587 -21.54 -20.06 32.73
N HIS A 588 -21.48 -18.73 32.80
CA HIS A 588 -20.84 -18.03 33.91
C HIS A 588 -21.53 -18.28 35.25
N GLY A 589 -22.86 -18.31 35.29
CA GLY A 589 -23.64 -18.54 36.51
C GLY A 589 -23.58 -19.98 37.03
N ARG A 590 -23.27 -20.97 36.17
CA ARG A 590 -23.10 -22.38 36.55
C ARG A 590 -21.72 -22.68 37.17
N ALA A 591 -20.88 -21.67 37.41
CA ALA A 591 -19.47 -21.80 37.78
C ALA A 591 -19.22 -22.65 39.04
N SER A 592 -19.04 -23.96 38.81
CA SER A 592 -18.27 -24.89 39.65
C SER A 592 -17.09 -25.51 38.89
N ASP A 593 -16.98 -25.26 37.57
CA ASP A 593 -15.94 -25.84 36.71
C ASP A 593 -14.90 -24.79 36.30
N LEU A 594 -13.62 -25.12 36.48
CA LEU A 594 -12.43 -24.35 36.10
C LEU A 594 -12.26 -24.14 34.57
N GLU A 595 -13.27 -24.46 33.76
CA GLU A 595 -13.19 -24.36 32.30
C GLU A 595 -13.48 -22.92 31.83
N PRO A 596 -12.64 -22.33 30.97
CA PRO A 596 -12.90 -21.01 30.39
C PRO A 596 -14.17 -20.98 29.54
N ILE A 597 -14.84 -19.82 29.51
CA ILE A 597 -16.02 -19.53 28.69
C ILE A 597 -15.56 -18.97 27.33
N ASP A 598 -14.95 -19.84 26.53
CA ASP A 598 -14.42 -19.50 25.21
C ASP A 598 -15.43 -19.73 24.07
N ALA A 599 -15.07 -19.33 22.84
CA ALA A 599 -15.93 -19.54 21.67
C ALA A 599 -16.24 -21.02 21.44
N ALA A 600 -15.29 -21.92 21.71
CA ALA A 600 -15.47 -23.35 21.53
C ALA A 600 -16.53 -23.91 22.50
N ARG A 601 -16.57 -23.43 23.74
CA ARG A 601 -17.58 -23.80 24.73
C ARG A 601 -18.96 -23.28 24.35
N LEU A 602 -19.07 -22.02 23.95
CA LEU A 602 -20.31 -21.46 23.44
C LEU A 602 -20.83 -22.23 22.23
N LEU A 603 -19.96 -22.63 21.30
CA LEU A 603 -20.34 -23.41 20.12
C LEU A 603 -20.89 -24.81 20.44
N ARG A 604 -20.49 -25.43 21.56
CA ARG A 604 -21.03 -26.73 21.98
C ARG A 604 -22.45 -26.63 22.52
N GLU A 605 -22.76 -25.53 23.20
CA GLU A 605 -24.07 -25.32 23.84
C GLU A 605 -25.06 -24.53 22.97
N LEU A 606 -24.56 -23.76 21.98
CA LEU A 606 -25.40 -23.03 21.03
C LEU A 606 -26.02 -23.98 19.99
N ARG A 607 -27.25 -23.68 19.55
CA ARG A 607 -27.96 -24.49 18.56
C ARG A 607 -27.15 -24.65 17.26
N PRO A 608 -27.15 -25.83 16.59
CA PRO A 608 -26.34 -26.07 15.39
C PRO A 608 -26.66 -25.17 14.19
N ASP A 609 -27.89 -24.69 14.09
CA ASP A 609 -28.43 -23.84 13.02
C ASP A 609 -28.32 -22.33 13.34
N HIS A 610 -27.70 -21.96 14.46
CA HIS A 610 -27.61 -20.57 14.88
C HIS A 610 -26.75 -19.73 13.91
N ALA A 611 -27.30 -18.61 13.43
CA ALA A 611 -26.70 -17.78 12.38
C ALA A 611 -25.28 -17.29 12.72
N LEU A 612 -24.99 -17.06 14.00
CA LEU A 612 -23.74 -16.48 14.46
C LEU A 612 -22.63 -17.50 14.78
N ARG A 613 -22.83 -18.81 14.56
CA ARG A 613 -21.80 -19.84 14.87
C ARG A 613 -20.47 -19.58 14.16
N GLY A 614 -20.51 -19.18 12.89
CA GLY A 614 -19.30 -18.89 12.10
C GLY A 614 -18.54 -17.64 12.57
N GLU A 615 -19.18 -16.79 13.36
CA GLU A 615 -18.65 -15.49 13.77
C GLU A 615 -18.01 -15.52 15.17
N LEU A 616 -18.41 -16.44 16.06
CA LEU A 616 -17.92 -16.48 17.45
C LEU A 616 -16.41 -16.61 17.58
N LEU A 617 -15.79 -17.47 16.77
CA LEU A 617 -14.33 -17.63 16.74
C LEU A 617 -13.61 -16.37 16.26
N VAL A 618 -14.25 -15.61 15.37
CA VAL A 618 -13.71 -14.34 14.87
C VAL A 618 -13.74 -13.30 15.98
N TRP A 619 -14.86 -13.16 16.69
CA TRP A 619 -15.00 -12.18 17.77
C TRP A 619 -14.03 -12.44 18.92
N GLU A 620 -13.84 -13.71 19.31
CA GLU A 620 -12.85 -14.09 20.32
C GLU A 620 -11.43 -13.74 19.89
N SER A 621 -11.07 -14.11 18.65
CA SER A 621 -9.75 -13.86 18.10
C SER A 621 -9.45 -12.37 17.98
N GLU A 622 -10.45 -11.55 17.62
CA GLU A 622 -10.34 -10.10 17.59
C GLU A 622 -10.18 -9.50 18.99
N ALA A 623 -10.94 -9.99 19.97
CA ALA A 623 -10.84 -9.56 21.35
C ALA A 623 -9.46 -9.89 21.96
N GLN A 624 -8.90 -11.06 21.67
CA GLN A 624 -7.57 -11.47 22.12
C GLN A 624 -6.43 -10.61 21.54
N ARG A 625 -6.66 -9.91 20.43
CA ARG A 625 -5.69 -8.97 19.83
C ARG A 625 -5.74 -7.58 20.46
N ALA A 626 -6.73 -7.29 21.31
CA ALA A 626 -6.82 -6.00 21.98
C ALA A 626 -5.69 -5.86 23.00
N GLU A 627 -5.09 -4.66 23.08
CA GLU A 627 -4.08 -4.35 24.10
C GLU A 627 -4.68 -4.37 25.52
N SER A 628 -6.00 -4.20 25.65
CA SER A 628 -6.75 -4.17 26.91
C SER A 628 -8.21 -4.55 26.69
N SER A 629 -8.64 -5.67 27.26
CA SER A 629 -10.05 -6.12 27.24
C SER A 629 -10.96 -5.11 27.94
N LEU A 630 -10.53 -4.57 29.08
CA LEU A 630 -11.29 -3.59 29.85
C LEU A 630 -11.58 -2.31 29.06
N ASP A 631 -10.59 -1.75 28.36
CA ASP A 631 -10.77 -0.50 27.59
C ASP A 631 -11.75 -0.69 26.43
N VAL A 632 -11.68 -1.84 25.75
CA VAL A 632 -12.64 -2.18 24.68
C VAL A 632 -14.03 -2.34 25.28
N ALA A 633 -14.20 -3.11 26.35
CA ALA A 633 -15.50 -3.35 26.97
C ALA A 633 -16.14 -2.05 27.48
N GLU A 634 -15.37 -1.16 28.12
CA GLU A 634 -15.87 0.16 28.55
C GLU A 634 -16.30 1.02 27.36
N SER A 635 -15.50 1.04 26.29
CA SER A 635 -15.82 1.81 25.09
C SER A 635 -17.12 1.32 24.44
N GLN A 636 -17.28 0.00 24.27
CA GLN A 636 -18.50 -0.56 23.69
C GLN A 636 -19.70 -0.37 24.61
N ALA A 637 -19.56 -0.57 25.91
CA ALA A 637 -20.64 -0.35 26.87
C ALA A 637 -21.11 1.12 26.88
N ARG A 638 -20.20 2.09 26.74
CA ARG A 638 -20.56 3.51 26.60
C ARG A 638 -21.37 3.77 25.34
N LEU A 639 -21.01 3.13 24.22
CA LEU A 639 -21.71 3.27 22.95
C LEU A 639 -23.10 2.62 23.00
N LEU A 640 -23.20 1.42 23.52
CA LEU A 640 -24.47 0.67 23.66
C LEU A 640 -25.48 1.38 24.56
N ARG A 641 -25.03 2.00 25.67
CA ARG A 641 -25.91 2.82 26.52
C ARG A 641 -26.47 4.05 25.80
N ARG A 642 -25.74 4.64 24.85
CA ARG A 642 -26.26 5.75 24.04
C ARG A 642 -27.37 5.26 23.10
N TYR A 643 -27.17 4.12 22.45
CA TYR A 643 -28.18 3.52 21.59
C TYR A 643 -29.43 3.09 22.37
N ASP A 644 -29.29 2.61 23.60
CA ASP A 644 -30.43 2.31 24.47
C ASP A 644 -31.25 3.58 24.80
N VAL A 645 -30.59 4.69 25.16
CA VAL A 645 -31.26 5.98 25.38
C VAL A 645 -31.98 6.47 24.12
N GLU A 646 -31.35 6.35 22.96
CA GLU A 646 -31.98 6.70 21.67
C GLU A 646 -33.20 5.82 21.38
N ARG A 647 -33.11 4.50 21.65
CA ARG A 647 -34.22 3.56 21.50
C ARG A 647 -35.38 3.87 22.43
N GLN A 648 -35.10 4.15 23.70
CA GLN A 648 -36.10 4.56 24.69
C GLN A 648 -36.77 5.88 24.28
N ARG A 649 -35.99 6.85 23.81
CA ARG A 649 -36.51 8.13 23.29
C ARG A 649 -37.38 7.91 22.06
N SER A 650 -36.97 7.08 21.10
CA SER A 650 -37.78 6.74 19.92
C SER A 650 -39.05 5.98 20.30
N ALA A 651 -39.00 5.07 21.27
CA ALA A 651 -40.17 4.35 21.78
C ALA A 651 -41.16 5.30 22.49
N LEU A 652 -40.66 6.24 23.29
CA LEU A 652 -41.47 7.28 23.92
C LEU A 652 -42.08 8.23 22.89
N HIS A 653 -41.32 8.65 21.87
CA HIS A 653 -41.86 9.46 20.77
C HIS A 653 -42.94 8.73 19.98
N ARG A 654 -42.80 7.42 19.74
CA ARG A 654 -43.85 6.61 19.11
C ARG A 654 -45.09 6.49 20.00
N ARG A 655 -44.93 6.30 21.31
CA ARG A 655 -46.05 6.26 22.26
C ARG A 655 -46.75 7.61 22.41
N ALA A 656 -46.02 8.73 22.33
CA ALA A 656 -46.57 10.08 22.43
C ALA A 656 -47.51 10.47 21.27
N GLY A 657 -47.53 9.70 20.17
CA GLY A 657 -48.47 9.91 19.06
C GLY A 657 -49.92 9.61 19.42
N ASP A 658 -50.18 8.83 20.49
CA ASP A 658 -51.50 8.26 20.81
C ASP A 658 -51.99 8.60 22.24
N LEU A 659 -51.40 9.59 22.92
CA LEU A 659 -51.61 9.84 24.36
C LEU A 659 -52.20 11.21 24.68
N ASP A 660 -52.98 11.30 25.78
CA ASP A 660 -53.61 12.55 26.20
C ASP A 660 -52.66 13.50 26.97
N ALA A 661 -53.14 14.70 27.32
CA ALA A 661 -52.32 15.74 27.94
C ALA A 661 -51.75 15.34 29.32
N ALA A 662 -52.40 14.44 30.06
CA ALA A 662 -51.92 13.97 31.36
C ALA A 662 -50.76 12.98 31.18
N ASP A 663 -50.87 12.10 30.18
CA ASP A 663 -49.83 11.14 29.81
C ASP A 663 -48.56 11.82 29.27
N LEU A 664 -48.72 12.90 28.49
CA LEU A 664 -47.60 13.72 28.01
C LEU A 664 -46.84 14.42 29.15
N MET A 665 -47.54 14.88 30.20
CA MET A 665 -46.90 15.46 31.38
C MET A 665 -46.14 14.41 32.20
N GLN A 666 -46.62 13.17 32.26
CA GLN A 666 -45.94 12.07 32.95
C GLN A 666 -44.68 11.63 32.19
N ILE A 667 -44.76 11.49 30.86
CA ILE A 667 -43.61 11.18 29.99
C ILE A 667 -42.55 12.29 30.05
N THR A 668 -42.96 13.56 30.08
CA THR A 668 -42.02 14.70 30.21
C THR A 668 -41.27 14.64 31.54
N ARG A 669 -41.93 14.22 32.63
CA ARG A 669 -41.31 14.01 33.95
C ARG A 669 -40.33 12.83 33.95
N GLU A 670 -40.60 11.76 33.19
CA GLU A 670 -39.68 10.62 33.04
C GLU A 670 -38.45 10.95 32.17
N LEU A 671 -38.63 11.72 31.09
CA LEU A 671 -37.55 12.23 30.24
C LEU A 671 -36.61 13.18 31.00
N GLN A 672 -37.15 13.97 31.94
CA GLN A 672 -36.33 14.83 32.81
C GLN A 672 -35.51 14.02 33.81
N LYS A 673 -36.00 12.86 34.28
CA LYS A 673 -35.24 11.96 35.17
C LYS A 673 -34.10 11.24 34.46
N THR A 674 -34.27 10.88 33.20
CA THR A 674 -33.24 10.23 32.36
C THR A 674 -32.19 11.20 31.81
N CYS A 675 -32.49 12.50 31.77
CA CYS A 675 -31.58 13.55 31.28
C CYS A 675 -30.71 14.23 32.36
N VAL A 676 -30.79 13.86 33.65
CA VAL A 676 -29.91 14.45 34.68
C VAL A 676 -28.53 13.77 34.61
N PRO A 677 -27.43 14.49 34.32
CA PRO A 677 -26.10 13.94 34.49
C PRO A 677 -25.88 13.67 35.98
N ALA A 678 -25.41 12.48 36.34
CA ALA A 678 -24.98 12.15 37.69
C ALA A 678 -23.96 13.20 38.15
N LYS A 679 -24.41 14.19 38.93
CA LYS A 679 -23.52 15.02 39.73
C LYS A 679 -22.85 14.08 40.73
N ALA A 680 -21.53 14.09 40.75
CA ALA A 680 -20.73 13.37 41.71
C ALA A 680 -21.20 13.67 43.14
N GLU A 681 -21.83 12.68 43.78
CA GLU A 681 -21.86 12.63 45.24
C GLU A 681 -20.44 12.23 45.69
N HIS A 682 -19.61 13.25 45.91
CA HIS A 682 -18.54 13.12 46.89
C HIS A 682 -19.20 12.93 48.26
N HIS A 683 -19.26 11.69 48.73
CA HIS A 683 -19.35 11.45 50.17
C HIS A 683 -18.01 11.87 50.78
N HIS A 684 -18.08 12.91 51.62
CA HIS A 684 -17.18 13.05 52.75
C HIS A 684 -17.45 11.90 53.72
N GLY A 685 -16.40 11.16 54.01
CA GLY A 685 -16.31 10.09 55.00
C GLY A 685 -14.86 9.65 55.08
#